data_AF-A0A2E8JRW2-F1
#
_entry.id   AF-A0A2E8JRW2-F1
#
_cell.length_a   1.000
_cell.length_b   1.000
_cell.length_c   1.000
_cell.angle_alpha   90.00
_cell.angle_beta   90.00
_cell.angle_gamma   90.00
#
_symmetry.space_group_name_H-M   'P 1'
#
loop_
_entity.id
_entity.type
_entity.pdbx_description
1 polymer ?
#
loop_
_entity_poly.entity_id
_entity_poly.type
_entity_poly.pdbx_seq_one_letter_code
_entity_poly.pdbx_strand_id
1 'polypeptide(L)'
;MSNKPQNWSIETEKDPCFEREKSFVELQLGAWALLRTSEEMEWPDTQNLTDRNKDMELVCIGAIGSNFVQVRSTSDGRGTFSYKRILKSDFWKFLLPISDEEAQMMIDRWANQYRERTAHLLEEVKRLSLRLGLNPSNLIEKSPQESESRGLALLSGEASISAYKVALTQAKDATLPELFKALKVSNGELQRWLSARALPMEIKAGEMSDLTDEIKDKLLNLDLYAGLSESVIRCQDGEPAHFNEKLHVMQRRLYMDEECLAAYEAGGMTFNDIREFDRWLCKPENLDRILPFQRTIVAFRVRRHVKVRNLDEVSFSSFINMDIENSDKFTFLYIRNGQQVWCLSTTIDFEEKIFPDGTLYDQSEPMMILPSSHSSSSVKIEKIITLREFEALKQEQNEKIRKKKQWEKDNPKEQWEKENPKGWYEYANPYRIEFNEFDRKAWQPFDSSSVYYDEAMRTITDQVKKYNRIATILQGLFDRSEVLHPHPAVQLWTPEGFMRAIELVFDADNVLESGEKPDFEAYRQSLNKSIDIGSVVIGQRDYWMEVEAKKEMARRQNDRRLSENERYRELTRYAPYGNPGPSTVWTVENWNSKKRVLLCTWEREGSRYPYSPVKCSLSVPADRLFNVSAYRPGDYKKFYSDHRTRAEYLQWAPILLAAEDWWSAKSNLGNED
;
A
#
# COMPACT_ATOMS: atom_id res chain seq x y z
N MET A 1 18.92 11.65 -15.61
CA MET A 1 19.55 12.98 -15.47
C MET A 1 19.09 13.57 -14.13
N SER A 2 19.95 13.49 -13.11
CA SER A 2 19.70 14.06 -11.78
C SER A 2 20.04 15.55 -11.84
N ASN A 3 19.05 16.39 -12.15
CA ASN A 3 19.12 17.83 -11.98
C ASN A 3 18.59 18.19 -10.58
N LYS A 4 19.19 17.64 -9.52
CA LYS A 4 19.05 18.27 -8.20
C LYS A 4 19.96 19.49 -8.23
N PRO A 5 19.44 20.73 -8.17
CA PRO A 5 20.32 21.89 -8.03
C PRO A 5 20.96 21.79 -6.63
N GLN A 6 22.21 21.35 -6.57
CA GLN A 6 22.96 21.33 -5.31
C GLN A 6 23.11 22.73 -4.72
N ASN A 7 23.08 23.76 -5.59
CA ASN A 7 23.22 25.15 -5.23
C ASN A 7 22.10 25.97 -5.89
N TRP A 8 21.36 26.75 -5.09
CA TRP A 8 20.42 27.76 -5.60
C TRP A 8 21.13 29.10 -5.70
N SER A 9 21.10 29.70 -6.88
CA SER A 9 21.31 31.13 -7.09
C SER A 9 19.94 31.82 -7.19
N ILE A 10 19.73 32.85 -6.37
CA ILE A 10 18.49 33.65 -6.38
C ILE A 10 18.87 35.05 -6.91
N GLU A 11 18.54 35.34 -8.17
CA GLU A 11 18.59 36.71 -8.70
C GLU A 11 17.45 37.53 -8.10
N THR A 12 17.73 38.78 -7.72
CA THR A 12 16.74 39.64 -7.04
C THR A 12 16.74 41.06 -7.62
N GLU A 13 15.55 41.60 -7.89
CA GLU A 13 15.27 43.03 -7.74
C GLU A 13 15.17 43.39 -6.23
N LYS A 14 15.28 44.67 -5.87
CA LYS A 14 15.51 45.16 -4.49
C LYS A 14 14.54 44.58 -3.44
N ASP A 15 15.08 44.07 -2.32
CA ASP A 15 14.32 43.81 -1.09
C ASP A 15 14.27 45.10 -0.25
N PRO A 16 13.09 45.60 0.14
CA PRO A 16 12.96 46.80 0.95
C PRO A 16 13.23 46.59 2.46
N CYS A 17 13.41 45.36 2.95
CA CYS A 17 13.48 45.09 4.40
C CYS A 17 14.89 45.02 5.01
N PHE A 18 15.97 44.91 4.23
CA PHE A 18 17.32 44.78 4.80
C PHE A 18 18.39 45.49 3.99
N GLU A 19 19.08 46.44 4.61
CA GLU A 19 20.30 47.10 4.08
C GLU A 19 21.54 46.19 4.14
N ARG A 20 21.42 44.91 3.74
CA ARG A 20 22.59 44.07 3.46
C ARG A 20 22.90 44.19 1.97
N GLU A 21 24.13 44.60 1.62
CA GLU A 21 24.60 44.53 0.23
C GLU A 21 24.43 43.10 -0.28
N LYS A 22 23.78 42.95 -1.43
CA LYS A 22 23.45 41.68 -2.07
C LYS A 22 24.70 40.88 -2.42
N SER A 23 25.31 40.21 -1.46
CA SER A 23 26.25 39.14 -1.72
C SER A 23 25.44 37.88 -2.06
N PHE A 24 25.80 37.23 -3.17
CA PHE A 24 25.37 35.89 -3.55
C PHE A 24 25.28 34.98 -2.31
N VAL A 25 24.08 34.54 -1.92
CA VAL A 25 23.94 33.50 -0.89
C VAL A 25 23.72 32.18 -1.62
N GLU A 26 24.80 31.42 -1.77
CA GLU A 26 24.73 30.05 -2.26
C GLU A 26 24.16 29.19 -1.13
N LEU A 27 22.89 28.78 -1.27
CA LEU A 27 22.25 27.92 -0.26
C LEU A 27 22.85 26.52 -0.34
N GLN A 28 23.37 26.06 0.80
CA GLN A 28 23.96 24.73 0.94
C GLN A 28 23.16 23.86 1.91
N LEU A 29 23.14 22.56 1.66
CA LEU A 29 22.58 21.59 2.59
C LEU A 29 23.33 21.64 3.93
N GLY A 30 22.57 21.65 5.02
CA GLY A 30 23.10 21.77 6.37
C GLY A 30 23.41 23.21 6.81
N ALA A 31 23.19 24.22 5.97
CA ALA A 31 23.34 25.63 6.39
C ALA A 31 22.21 26.05 7.34
N TRP A 32 22.50 27.00 8.21
CA TRP A 32 21.55 27.51 9.21
C TRP A 32 20.71 28.68 8.67
N ALA A 33 19.46 28.75 9.12
CA ALA A 33 18.55 29.84 8.84
C ALA A 33 17.60 30.10 10.01
N LEU A 34 17.05 31.31 10.06
CA LEU A 34 15.94 31.66 10.92
C LEU A 34 14.63 31.52 10.14
N LEU A 35 13.71 30.73 10.69
CA LEU A 35 12.37 30.54 10.16
C LEU A 35 11.38 31.45 10.89
N ARG A 36 10.57 32.15 10.11
CA ARG A 36 9.49 33.00 10.60
C ARG A 36 8.13 32.29 10.56
N THR A 37 7.30 32.52 11.58
CA THR A 37 6.01 31.83 11.76
C THR A 37 4.81 32.50 11.09
N SER A 38 4.79 33.83 10.88
CA SER A 38 3.70 34.54 10.16
C SER A 38 4.18 35.73 9.29
N GLU A 39 3.42 36.11 8.26
CA GLU A 39 3.76 37.17 7.27
C GLU A 39 3.59 38.63 7.78
N GLU A 40 2.90 38.87 8.89
CA GLU A 40 2.57 40.22 9.37
C GLU A 40 3.64 40.88 10.27
N MET A 41 4.68 40.14 10.68
CA MET A 41 5.78 40.62 11.52
C MET A 41 6.89 41.36 10.76
N GLU A 42 7.74 42.07 11.47
CA GLU A 42 8.97 42.65 10.92
C GLU A 42 10.16 41.73 11.26
N TRP A 43 11.17 41.74 10.38
CA TRP A 43 12.41 41.03 10.69
C TRP A 43 13.22 41.78 11.75
N PRO A 44 13.96 41.09 12.63
CA PRO A 44 14.72 41.76 13.68
C PRO A 44 15.99 42.38 13.10
N ASP A 45 16.40 43.49 13.68
CA ASP A 45 17.68 44.12 13.37
C ASP A 45 18.83 43.16 13.71
N THR A 46 19.71 42.89 12.75
CA THR A 46 20.69 41.78 12.83
C THR A 46 21.71 41.94 13.97
N GLN A 47 21.80 43.14 14.55
CA GLN A 47 22.68 43.45 15.69
C GLN A 47 22.06 43.10 17.05
N ASN A 48 20.76 42.82 17.14
CA ASN A 48 20.02 42.62 18.41
C ASN A 48 19.14 41.35 18.40
N LEU A 49 19.67 40.23 17.91
CA LEU A 49 19.06 38.91 18.08
C LEU A 49 19.06 38.52 19.58
N THR A 50 18.00 38.92 20.29
CA THR A 50 17.77 38.64 21.72
C THR A 50 16.44 37.92 21.93
N ASP A 51 16.27 37.35 23.13
CA ASP A 51 15.28 36.37 23.62
C ASP A 51 13.77 36.71 23.42
N ARG A 52 13.43 37.74 22.64
CA ARG A 52 12.07 38.32 22.54
C ARG A 52 11.29 38.01 21.26
N ASN A 53 11.78 37.15 20.38
CA ASN A 53 10.94 36.66 19.29
C ASN A 53 10.53 35.22 19.60
N LYS A 54 9.43 35.04 20.35
CA LYS A 54 8.73 33.74 20.49
C LYS A 54 8.29 33.15 19.14
N ASP A 55 8.49 33.91 18.07
CA ASP A 55 7.89 33.76 16.76
C ASP A 55 8.91 33.43 15.65
N MET A 56 10.19 33.25 16.00
CA MET A 56 11.27 32.83 15.10
C MET A 56 11.98 31.57 15.62
N GLU A 57 12.23 30.62 14.72
CA GLU A 57 12.84 29.33 15.04
C GLU A 57 14.17 29.15 14.31
N LEU A 58 15.21 28.70 15.04
CA LEU A 58 16.46 28.28 14.41
C LEU A 58 16.26 26.94 13.70
N VAL A 59 16.48 26.92 12.40
CA VAL A 59 16.30 25.75 11.53
C VAL A 59 17.53 25.51 10.68
N CYS A 60 17.67 24.28 10.20
CA CYS A 60 18.73 23.88 9.30
C CYS A 60 18.14 23.48 7.94
N ILE A 61 18.80 23.85 6.84
CA ILE A 61 18.37 23.50 5.49
C ILE A 61 18.57 22.00 5.28
N GLY A 62 17.46 21.27 5.20
CA GLY A 62 17.42 19.81 5.12
C GLY A 62 17.36 19.26 3.69
N ALA A 63 16.67 19.96 2.78
CA ALA A 63 16.63 19.61 1.37
C ALA A 63 16.43 20.86 0.50
N ILE A 64 17.00 20.85 -0.70
CA ILE A 64 16.83 21.89 -1.71
C ILE A 64 16.24 21.22 -2.95
N GLY A 65 15.02 21.62 -3.32
CA GLY A 65 14.34 21.17 -4.53
C GLY A 65 14.58 22.10 -5.72
N SER A 66 13.86 21.92 -6.82
CA SER A 66 13.86 22.83 -7.96
C SER A 66 13.10 24.13 -7.66
N ASN A 67 12.03 24.04 -6.88
CA ASN A 67 11.11 25.14 -6.56
C ASN A 67 10.79 25.28 -5.06
N PHE A 68 11.39 24.48 -4.18
CA PHE A 68 11.21 24.60 -2.72
C PHE A 68 12.52 24.46 -1.94
N VAL A 69 12.52 24.98 -0.71
CA VAL A 69 13.52 24.69 0.32
C VAL A 69 12.81 24.01 1.48
N GLN A 70 13.32 22.86 1.92
CA GLN A 70 12.88 22.19 3.13
C GLN A 70 13.81 22.53 4.27
N VAL A 71 13.24 23.00 5.37
CA VAL A 71 13.96 23.25 6.61
C VAL A 71 13.56 22.24 7.67
N ARG A 72 14.52 21.86 8.50
CA ARG A 72 14.37 20.94 9.62
C ARG A 72 14.54 21.74 10.92
N SER A 73 13.57 21.63 11.82
CA SER A 73 13.69 22.21 13.15
C SER A 73 14.73 21.45 13.99
N THR A 74 15.27 22.12 15.00
CA THR A 74 15.95 21.41 16.09
C THR A 74 14.98 20.43 16.76
N SER A 75 15.51 19.33 17.31
CA SER A 75 14.70 18.33 17.98
C SER A 75 13.93 18.95 19.15
N ASP A 76 12.66 18.59 19.35
CA ASP A 76 11.99 18.87 20.61
C ASP A 76 12.70 18.08 21.73
N GLY A 77 12.50 18.49 22.99
CA GLY A 77 13.08 17.78 24.14
C GLY A 77 12.64 16.33 24.31
N ARG A 78 11.93 15.73 23.33
CA ARG A 78 11.53 14.33 23.22
C ARG A 78 12.20 13.61 22.05
N GLY A 79 13.09 14.27 21.30
CA GLY A 79 13.79 13.70 20.15
C GLY A 79 13.00 13.71 18.83
N THR A 80 11.87 14.40 18.77
CA THR A 80 11.05 14.58 17.56
C THR A 80 11.47 15.87 16.86
N PHE A 81 11.44 15.92 15.54
CA PHE A 81 11.73 17.15 14.79
C PHE A 81 10.61 17.39 13.78
N SER A 82 10.44 18.65 13.40
CA SER A 82 9.48 19.06 12.38
C SER A 82 10.20 19.45 11.11
N TYR A 83 9.50 19.34 9.98
CA TYR A 83 9.97 19.83 8.70
C TYR A 83 8.95 20.81 8.15
N LYS A 84 9.45 21.86 7.50
CA LYS A 84 8.60 22.80 6.75
C LYS A 84 9.18 22.99 5.37
N ARG A 85 8.33 22.92 4.34
CA ARG A 85 8.69 23.24 2.96
C ARG A 85 8.22 24.63 2.62
N ILE A 86 9.07 25.40 1.98
CA ILE A 86 8.83 26.80 1.63
C ILE A 86 9.10 26.94 0.14
N LEU A 87 8.15 27.53 -0.59
CA LEU A 87 8.31 27.80 -2.01
C LEU A 87 9.45 28.79 -2.26
N LYS A 88 10.11 28.64 -3.40
CA LYS A 88 11.16 29.56 -3.85
C LYS A 88 10.69 31.01 -3.87
N SER A 89 9.47 31.25 -4.32
CA SER A 89 8.83 32.58 -4.36
C SER A 89 8.67 33.22 -2.98
N ASP A 90 8.54 32.40 -1.94
CA ASP A 90 8.30 32.84 -0.57
C ASP A 90 9.56 32.72 0.31
N PHE A 91 10.71 32.44 -0.29
CA PHE A 91 11.96 32.20 0.44
C PHE A 91 12.29 33.35 1.39
N TRP A 92 12.42 34.58 0.89
CA TRP A 92 12.75 35.76 1.69
C TRP A 92 11.62 36.22 2.62
N LYS A 93 10.38 35.74 2.40
CA LYS A 93 9.26 36.03 3.30
C LYS A 93 9.37 35.25 4.61
N PHE A 94 9.90 34.03 4.56
CA PHE A 94 9.89 33.11 5.70
C PHE A 94 11.27 32.70 6.21
N LEU A 95 12.34 32.83 5.40
CA LEU A 95 13.69 32.39 5.74
C LEU A 95 14.71 33.52 5.66
N LEU A 96 15.56 33.57 6.68
CA LEU A 96 16.75 34.42 6.72
C LEU A 96 17.98 33.52 6.95
N PRO A 97 18.85 33.34 5.94
CA PRO A 97 20.13 32.65 6.11
C PRO A 97 21.02 33.36 7.13
N ILE A 98 21.69 32.59 7.97
CA ILE A 98 22.66 33.08 8.96
C ILE A 98 23.98 32.34 8.83
N SER A 99 25.07 32.91 9.33
CA SER A 99 26.37 32.24 9.30
C SER A 99 26.43 31.10 10.33
N ASP A 100 27.34 30.14 10.11
CA ASP A 100 27.58 29.06 11.06
C ASP A 100 28.06 29.61 12.43
N GLU A 101 28.84 30.69 12.42
CA GLU A 101 29.31 31.35 13.65
C GLU A 101 28.12 31.94 14.44
N GLU A 102 27.22 32.66 13.77
CA GLU A 102 26.00 33.22 14.37
C GLU A 102 25.12 32.10 14.95
N ALA A 103 24.95 31.01 14.22
CA ALA A 103 24.17 29.86 14.67
C ALA A 103 24.78 29.19 15.91
N GLN A 104 26.10 28.95 15.93
CA GLN A 104 26.78 28.39 17.11
C GLN A 104 26.69 29.31 18.32
N MET A 105 26.84 30.63 18.13
CA MET A 105 26.65 31.60 19.21
C MET A 105 25.25 31.53 19.82
N MET A 106 24.20 31.37 18.99
CA MET A 106 22.82 31.21 19.47
C MET A 106 22.64 29.89 20.23
N ILE A 107 23.12 28.77 19.65
CA ILE A 107 23.06 27.44 20.29
C ILE A 107 23.76 27.45 21.65
N ASP A 108 24.94 28.04 21.74
CA ASP A 108 25.74 28.10 22.98
C ASP A 108 25.07 28.96 24.04
N ARG A 109 24.53 30.12 23.64
CA ARG A 109 23.78 31.00 24.53
C ARG A 109 22.59 30.25 25.15
N TRP A 110 21.79 29.57 24.33
CA TRP A 110 20.62 28.82 24.83
C TRP A 110 21.01 27.61 25.66
N ALA A 111 22.00 26.83 25.23
CA ALA A 111 22.51 25.70 26.01
C ALA A 111 23.00 26.17 27.40
N ASN A 112 23.69 27.31 27.48
CA ASN A 112 24.15 27.87 28.75
C ASN A 112 22.99 28.38 29.62
N GLN A 113 22.01 29.09 29.05
CA GLN A 113 20.82 29.55 29.78
C GLN A 113 20.03 28.39 30.42
N TYR A 114 19.79 27.32 29.67
CA TYR A 114 19.12 26.13 30.21
C TYR A 114 20.00 25.33 31.17
N ARG A 115 21.33 25.35 31.01
CA ARG A 115 22.26 24.77 31.99
C ARG A 115 22.18 25.50 33.33
N GLU A 116 22.21 26.83 33.33
CA GLU A 116 22.08 27.66 34.54
C GLU A 116 20.71 27.48 35.19
N ARG A 117 19.64 27.48 34.40
CA ARG A 117 18.27 27.22 34.89
C ARG A 117 18.14 25.84 35.53
N THR A 118 18.72 24.82 34.91
CA THR A 118 18.72 23.44 35.45
C THR A 118 19.50 23.38 36.76
N ALA A 119 20.66 24.06 36.84
CA ALA A 119 21.44 24.15 38.07
C ALA A 119 20.67 24.86 39.20
N HIS A 120 19.99 25.96 38.90
CA HIS A 120 19.14 26.68 39.84
C HIS A 120 18.00 25.81 40.37
N LEU A 121 17.26 25.13 39.47
CA LEU A 121 16.17 24.22 39.87
C LEU A 121 16.69 23.06 40.74
N LEU A 122 17.88 22.51 40.43
CA LEU A 122 18.52 21.49 41.28
C LEU A 122 18.91 22.05 42.65
N GLU A 123 19.37 23.29 42.73
CA GLU A 123 19.66 23.95 43.99
C GLU A 123 18.38 24.19 44.80
N GLU A 124 17.28 24.60 44.17
CA GLU A 124 15.97 24.75 44.82
C GLU A 124 15.46 23.42 45.37
N VAL A 125 15.57 22.33 44.59
CA VAL A 125 15.23 20.98 45.05
C VAL A 125 16.10 20.57 46.25
N LYS A 126 17.41 20.83 46.21
CA LYS A 126 18.31 20.56 47.34
C LYS A 126 17.94 21.39 48.57
N ARG A 127 17.68 22.69 48.42
CA ARG A 127 17.32 23.61 49.50
C ARG A 127 15.99 23.22 50.15
N LEU A 128 14.99 22.88 49.34
CA LEU A 128 13.69 22.40 49.80
C LEU A 128 13.82 21.05 50.51
N SER A 129 14.65 20.13 49.99
CA SER A 129 14.92 18.84 50.64
C SER A 129 15.58 19.02 52.00
N LEU A 130 16.59 19.88 52.10
CA LEU A 130 17.25 20.22 53.37
C LEU A 130 16.29 20.86 54.38
N ARG A 131 15.43 21.78 53.93
CA ARG A 131 14.40 22.42 54.78
C ARG A 131 13.37 21.41 55.32
N LEU A 132 13.08 20.37 54.56
CA LEU A 132 12.17 19.28 54.96
C LEU A 132 12.90 18.12 55.66
N GLY A 133 14.18 18.27 56.03
CA GLY A 133 14.95 17.24 56.71
C GLY A 133 15.24 15.99 55.87
N LEU A 134 15.04 16.05 54.55
CA LEU A 134 15.32 14.97 53.60
C LEU A 134 16.77 15.04 53.13
N ASN A 135 17.46 13.90 53.07
CA ASN A 135 18.81 13.84 52.52
C ASN A 135 18.75 13.98 50.99
N PRO A 136 19.33 15.02 50.37
CA PRO A 136 19.29 15.21 48.93
C PRO A 136 19.93 14.06 48.13
N SER A 137 20.86 13.31 48.73
CA SER A 137 21.47 12.12 48.09
C SER A 137 20.46 10.97 47.90
N ASN A 138 19.47 10.83 48.78
CA ASN A 138 18.47 9.75 48.72
C ASN A 138 17.35 9.99 47.69
N LEU A 139 17.27 11.18 47.10
CA LEU A 139 16.30 11.51 46.03
C LEU A 139 16.80 11.12 44.63
N ILE A 140 18.12 10.90 44.47
CA ILE A 140 18.76 10.52 43.22
C ILE A 140 19.20 9.04 43.26
N GLU A 141 19.61 8.53 44.43
CA GLU A 141 19.95 7.12 44.64
C GLU A 141 19.05 6.50 45.73
N LYS A 142 18.34 5.40 45.40
CA LYS A 142 17.44 4.70 46.32
C LYS A 142 18.24 3.91 47.37
N SER A 143 18.63 4.54 48.47
CA SER A 143 19.24 3.85 49.63
C SER A 143 18.47 4.18 50.94
N PRO A 144 17.98 3.20 51.73
CA PRO A 144 16.89 3.44 52.70
C PRO A 144 17.31 3.76 54.15
N GLN A 145 18.58 4.00 54.49
CA GLN A 145 19.03 3.78 55.88
C GLN A 145 19.38 4.99 56.77
N GLU A 146 19.20 6.26 56.37
CA GLU A 146 19.59 7.40 57.24
C GLU A 146 18.65 8.64 57.21
N SER A 147 17.31 8.48 57.21
CA SER A 147 16.41 9.65 57.24
C SER A 147 15.75 9.97 58.59
N GLU A 148 15.66 9.02 59.53
CA GLU A 148 14.87 9.21 60.76
C GLU A 148 15.53 10.13 61.81
N SER A 149 16.87 10.17 61.87
CA SER A 149 17.60 10.86 62.96
C SER A 149 17.63 12.39 62.81
N ARG A 150 17.48 12.94 61.60
CA ARG A 150 17.48 14.40 61.36
C ARG A 150 16.10 15.05 61.40
N GLY A 151 15.04 14.32 61.05
CA GLY A 151 13.67 14.80 61.19
C GLY A 151 13.34 15.16 62.64
N LEU A 152 13.87 14.39 63.59
CA LEU A 152 13.73 14.64 65.02
C LEU A 152 14.55 15.85 65.52
N ALA A 153 15.68 16.17 64.89
CA ALA A 153 16.50 17.33 65.26
C ALA A 153 15.83 18.67 64.89
N LEU A 154 15.15 18.73 63.73
CA LEU A 154 14.36 19.91 63.31
C LEU A 154 13.10 20.11 64.14
N LEU A 155 12.46 19.02 64.61
CA LEU A 155 11.29 19.07 65.49
C LEU A 155 11.59 19.65 66.88
N SER A 156 12.87 19.75 67.27
CA SER A 156 13.27 20.31 68.57
C SER A 156 13.41 21.84 68.59
N GLY A 157 13.36 22.51 67.43
CA GLY A 157 13.68 23.94 67.28
C GLY A 157 12.52 24.90 66.99
N GLU A 158 11.36 24.42 66.53
CA GLU A 158 10.22 25.31 66.19
C GLU A 158 8.87 24.79 66.71
N ALA A 159 8.07 25.72 67.23
CA ALA A 159 6.72 25.50 67.71
C ALA A 159 5.71 25.30 66.55
N SER A 160 5.58 24.06 66.04
CA SER A 160 4.30 23.37 65.79
C SER A 160 4.45 22.22 64.78
N ILE A 161 4.19 20.99 65.23
CA ILE A 161 4.19 19.76 64.42
C ILE A 161 3.16 19.84 63.27
N SER A 162 2.07 20.59 63.47
CA SER A 162 1.03 20.82 62.47
C SER A 162 1.52 21.64 61.27
N ALA A 163 2.30 22.70 61.48
CA ALA A 163 2.83 23.52 60.39
C ALA A 163 3.84 22.74 59.53
N TYR A 164 4.68 21.92 60.17
CA TYR A 164 5.62 21.04 59.47
C TYR A 164 4.91 19.99 58.61
N LYS A 165 3.84 19.38 59.13
CA LYS A 165 3.01 18.43 58.35
C LYS A 165 2.36 19.09 57.13
N VAL A 166 1.82 20.30 57.27
CA VAL A 166 1.25 21.07 56.16
C VAL A 166 2.33 21.39 55.11
N ALA A 167 3.52 21.78 55.53
CA ALA A 167 4.66 22.04 54.62
C ALA A 167 5.11 20.78 53.86
N LEU A 168 5.14 19.62 54.52
CA LEU A 168 5.44 18.33 53.86
C LEU A 168 4.37 17.91 52.86
N THR A 169 3.08 18.09 53.20
CA THR A 169 1.97 17.79 52.28
C THR A 169 1.99 18.71 51.06
N GLN A 170 2.19 20.02 51.26
CA GLN A 170 2.31 20.99 50.17
C GLN A 170 3.51 20.72 49.26
N ALA A 171 4.66 20.37 49.85
CA ALA A 171 5.85 20.00 49.09
C ALA A 171 5.62 18.74 48.25
N LYS A 172 4.97 17.72 48.81
CA LYS A 172 4.66 16.46 48.12
C LYS A 172 3.67 16.66 46.97
N ASP A 173 2.58 17.39 47.23
CA ASP A 173 1.42 17.40 46.33
C ASP A 173 1.49 18.51 45.27
N ALA A 174 2.27 19.57 45.50
CA ALA A 174 2.40 20.70 44.56
C ALA A 174 3.85 21.06 44.23
N THR A 175 4.66 21.44 45.23
CA THR A 175 5.93 22.13 44.97
C THR A 175 7.00 21.22 44.33
N LEU A 176 7.17 19.98 44.81
CA LEU A 176 8.12 19.03 44.20
C LEU A 176 7.67 18.59 42.81
N PRO A 177 6.40 18.18 42.57
CA PRO A 177 5.93 17.88 41.22
C PRO A 177 6.14 19.03 40.22
N GLU A 178 5.89 20.28 40.63
CA GLU A 178 6.12 21.46 39.79
C GLU A 178 7.61 21.67 39.48
N LEU A 179 8.49 21.55 40.48
CA LEU A 179 9.94 21.64 40.29
C LEU A 179 10.48 20.52 39.40
N PHE A 180 10.04 19.28 39.59
CA PHE A 180 10.43 18.16 38.72
C PHE A 180 9.91 18.34 37.29
N LYS A 181 8.69 18.88 37.12
CA LYS A 181 8.14 19.22 35.80
C LYS A 181 8.99 20.30 35.13
N ALA A 182 9.34 21.36 35.86
CA ALA A 182 10.21 22.43 35.35
C ALA A 182 11.62 21.91 35.01
N LEU A 183 12.18 21.03 35.85
CA LEU A 183 13.49 20.40 35.63
C LEU A 183 13.48 19.53 34.38
N LYS A 184 12.41 18.73 34.19
CA LYS A 184 12.23 17.89 32.99
C LYS A 184 12.17 18.73 31.72
N VAL A 185 11.43 19.84 31.74
CA VAL A 185 11.35 20.77 30.60
C VAL A 185 12.73 21.40 30.33
N SER A 186 13.40 21.93 31.36
CA SER A 186 14.70 22.59 31.22
C SER A 186 15.79 21.63 30.72
N ASN A 187 15.80 20.38 31.20
CA ASN A 187 16.74 19.37 30.74
C ASN A 187 16.45 18.91 29.30
N GLY A 188 15.17 18.81 28.91
CA GLY A 188 14.78 18.53 27.53
C GLY A 188 15.24 19.61 26.56
N GLU A 189 15.09 20.89 26.92
CA GLU A 189 15.58 22.02 26.12
C GLU A 189 17.13 22.04 26.05
N LEU A 190 17.81 21.74 27.16
CA LEU A 190 19.27 21.60 27.16
C LEU A 190 19.73 20.51 26.18
N GLN A 191 19.08 19.33 26.20
CA GLN A 191 19.37 18.23 25.28
C GLN A 191 19.10 18.62 23.82
N ARG A 192 17.99 19.30 23.54
CA ARG A 192 17.67 19.87 22.22
C ARG A 192 18.83 20.69 21.68
N TRP A 193 19.31 21.68 22.43
CA TRP A 193 20.38 22.58 21.96
C TRP A 193 21.74 21.89 21.85
N LEU A 194 22.06 20.95 22.73
CA LEU A 194 23.27 20.14 22.58
C LEU A 194 23.25 19.27 21.32
N SER A 195 22.09 18.68 20.99
CA SER A 195 21.92 17.84 19.80
C SER A 195 21.90 18.65 18.50
N ALA A 196 21.46 19.91 18.53
CA ALA A 196 21.38 20.79 17.36
C ALA A 196 22.73 20.94 16.63
N ARG A 197 23.85 20.84 17.34
CA ARG A 197 25.20 20.92 16.76
C ARG A 197 25.49 19.81 15.74
N ALA A 198 24.89 18.63 15.90
CA ALA A 198 25.09 17.50 15.00
C ALA A 198 24.19 17.56 13.75
N LEU A 199 23.18 18.45 13.75
CA LEU A 199 22.13 18.50 12.74
C LEU A 199 22.66 18.68 11.30
N PRO A 200 23.62 19.59 11.02
CA PRO A 200 24.17 19.75 9.68
C PRO A 200 24.86 18.48 9.15
N MET A 201 25.55 17.74 10.02
CA MET A 201 26.24 16.50 9.64
C MET A 201 25.24 15.37 9.32
N GLU A 202 24.18 15.24 10.12
CA GLU A 202 23.11 14.28 9.84
C GLU A 202 22.46 14.51 8.47
N ILE A 203 22.21 15.78 8.11
CA ILE A 203 21.60 16.15 6.83
C ILE A 203 22.52 15.76 5.67
N LYS A 204 23.82 16.10 5.75
CA LYS A 204 24.80 15.75 4.72
C LYS A 204 25.00 14.24 4.59
N ALA A 205 24.94 13.48 5.68
CA ALA A 205 25.00 12.02 5.64
C ALA A 205 23.81 11.39 4.90
N GLY A 206 22.62 11.99 4.98
CA GLY A 206 21.45 11.56 4.22
C GLY A 206 21.66 11.62 2.70
N GLU A 207 22.34 12.64 2.18
CA GLU A 207 22.65 12.79 0.75
C GLU A 207 23.56 11.66 0.22
N MET A 208 24.52 11.20 1.03
CA MET A 208 25.37 10.05 0.67
C MET A 208 24.59 8.75 0.50
N SER A 209 23.49 8.57 1.25
CA SER A 209 22.60 7.43 1.06
C SER A 209 21.89 7.49 -0.29
N ASP A 210 21.41 8.68 -0.71
CA ASP A 210 20.76 8.87 -2.02
C ASP A 210 21.72 8.52 -3.18
N LEU A 211 23.00 8.90 -3.10
CA LEU A 211 24.00 8.54 -4.11
C LEU A 211 24.22 7.03 -4.20
N THR A 212 24.23 6.36 -3.05
CA THR A 212 24.38 4.90 -2.98
C THR A 212 23.22 4.19 -3.68
N ASP A 213 22.00 4.71 -3.54
CA ASP A 213 20.83 4.14 -4.21
C ASP A 213 20.86 4.39 -5.74
N GLU A 214 21.39 5.52 -6.21
CA GLU A 214 21.62 5.75 -7.64
C GLU A 214 22.63 4.75 -8.24
N ILE A 215 23.70 4.43 -7.49
CA ILE A 215 24.69 3.43 -7.91
C ILE A 215 24.05 2.05 -8.01
N LYS A 216 23.24 1.65 -7.02
CA LYS A 216 22.49 0.38 -7.05
C LYS A 216 21.56 0.31 -8.25
N ASP A 217 20.84 1.40 -8.55
CA ASP A 217 19.94 1.47 -9.71
C ASP A 217 20.71 1.29 -11.04
N LYS A 218 21.88 1.91 -11.19
CA LYS A 218 22.73 1.74 -12.37
C LYS A 218 23.27 0.33 -12.50
N LEU A 219 23.70 -0.27 -11.38
CA LEU A 219 24.18 -1.65 -11.33
C LEU A 219 23.06 -2.62 -11.73
N LEU A 220 21.85 -2.42 -11.23
CA LEU A 220 20.68 -3.20 -11.64
C LEU A 220 20.43 -3.11 -13.15
N ASN A 221 20.47 -1.92 -13.75
CA ASN A 221 20.27 -1.79 -15.20
C ASN A 221 21.37 -2.50 -16.02
N LEU A 222 22.62 -2.50 -15.53
CA LEU A 222 23.72 -3.24 -16.15
C LEU A 222 23.49 -4.75 -16.04
N ASP A 223 23.07 -5.24 -14.88
CA ASP A 223 22.78 -6.66 -14.64
C ASP A 223 21.66 -7.16 -15.56
N LEU A 224 20.62 -6.35 -15.76
CA LEU A 224 19.52 -6.63 -16.69
C LEU A 224 19.98 -6.62 -18.15
N TYR A 225 20.77 -5.62 -18.53
CA TYR A 225 21.34 -5.58 -19.89
C TYR A 225 22.26 -6.76 -20.16
N ALA A 226 23.05 -7.21 -19.18
CA ALA A 226 23.96 -8.35 -19.34
C ALA A 226 23.25 -9.70 -19.17
N GLY A 227 22.04 -9.72 -18.59
CA GLY A 227 21.28 -10.94 -18.29
C GLY A 227 21.89 -11.79 -17.18
N LEU A 228 22.62 -11.19 -16.23
CA LEU A 228 23.32 -11.92 -15.16
C LEU A 228 22.36 -12.59 -14.17
N SER A 229 21.14 -12.07 -14.05
CA SER A 229 20.08 -12.54 -13.15
C SER A 229 18.94 -13.24 -13.89
N GLU A 230 19.09 -13.48 -15.19
CA GLU A 230 18.06 -14.05 -16.05
C GLU A 230 18.35 -15.52 -16.35
N SER A 231 17.30 -16.35 -16.39
CA SER A 231 17.40 -17.73 -16.86
C SER A 231 16.48 -17.91 -18.06
N VAL A 232 17.04 -18.43 -19.15
CA VAL A 232 16.32 -18.66 -20.40
C VAL A 232 16.22 -20.16 -20.65
N ILE A 233 14.99 -20.64 -20.85
CA ILE A 233 14.69 -22.03 -21.15
C ILE A 233 13.97 -22.09 -22.50
N ARG A 234 14.41 -22.99 -23.37
CA ARG A 234 13.73 -23.27 -24.64
C ARG A 234 12.58 -24.25 -24.40
N CYS A 235 11.35 -23.80 -24.61
CA CYS A 235 10.14 -24.60 -24.42
C CYS A 235 9.82 -25.44 -25.66
N GLN A 236 10.01 -24.88 -26.85
CA GLN A 236 9.77 -25.54 -28.14
C GLN A 236 10.85 -25.17 -29.15
N ASP A 237 11.30 -26.18 -29.90
CA ASP A 237 12.24 -26.03 -31.00
C ASP A 237 11.49 -25.91 -32.35
N GLY A 238 12.15 -25.36 -33.36
CA GLY A 238 11.59 -25.18 -34.69
C GLY A 238 12.30 -24.11 -35.51
N GLU A 239 11.74 -23.79 -36.68
CA GLU A 239 12.27 -22.76 -37.56
C GLU A 239 12.07 -21.36 -36.96
N PRO A 240 13.11 -20.50 -36.95
CA PRO A 240 13.00 -19.15 -36.43
C PRO A 240 12.18 -18.25 -37.38
N ALA A 241 11.74 -17.09 -36.88
CA ALA A 241 11.05 -16.11 -37.74
C ALA A 241 12.00 -15.54 -38.80
N HIS A 242 11.42 -14.94 -39.83
CA HIS A 242 12.18 -14.29 -40.90
C HIS A 242 13.06 -13.15 -40.37
N PHE A 243 14.22 -12.93 -41.01
CA PHE A 243 15.24 -11.96 -40.58
C PHE A 243 14.69 -10.54 -40.29
N ASN A 244 13.79 -10.05 -41.17
CA ASN A 244 13.20 -8.71 -41.06
C ASN A 244 11.92 -8.64 -40.21
N GLU A 245 11.53 -9.73 -39.53
CA GLU A 245 10.30 -9.74 -38.72
C GLU A 245 10.43 -8.82 -37.51
N LYS A 246 9.44 -7.97 -37.27
CA LYS A 246 9.42 -7.09 -36.10
C LYS A 246 9.03 -7.86 -34.84
N LEU A 247 9.59 -7.45 -33.71
CA LEU A 247 9.20 -7.94 -32.40
C LEU A 247 7.93 -7.24 -31.92
N HIS A 248 6.84 -7.99 -31.76
CA HIS A 248 5.59 -7.49 -31.20
C HIS A 248 5.62 -7.64 -29.68
N VAL A 249 5.52 -6.54 -28.94
CA VAL A 249 5.47 -6.55 -27.47
C VAL A 249 4.05 -6.28 -27.04
N MET A 250 3.44 -7.26 -26.35
CA MET A 250 2.08 -7.15 -25.84
C MET A 250 2.07 -6.31 -24.56
N GLN A 251 1.16 -5.35 -24.43
CA GLN A 251 1.13 -4.40 -23.31
C GLN A 251 0.73 -5.07 -22.00
N ARG A 252 -0.27 -5.95 -22.06
CA ARG A 252 -0.87 -6.55 -20.90
C ARG A 252 -0.04 -7.73 -20.38
N ARG A 253 0.20 -7.74 -19.07
CA ARG A 253 0.66 -8.92 -18.35
C ARG A 253 -0.50 -9.91 -18.16
N LEU A 254 -0.30 -11.14 -18.60
CA LEU A 254 -1.25 -12.24 -18.44
C LEU A 254 -0.96 -13.06 -17.17
N TYR A 255 -1.94 -13.86 -16.76
CA TYR A 255 -1.84 -14.73 -15.58
C TYR A 255 -2.01 -16.18 -16.00
N MET A 256 -1.07 -17.05 -15.60
CA MET A 256 -1.03 -18.45 -16.03
C MET A 256 -2.29 -19.21 -15.62
N ASP A 257 -2.78 -18.99 -14.39
CA ASP A 257 -3.98 -19.63 -13.88
C ASP A 257 -5.26 -19.18 -14.62
N GLU A 258 -5.38 -17.89 -14.93
CA GLU A 258 -6.48 -17.35 -15.74
C GLU A 258 -6.48 -17.97 -17.14
N GLU A 259 -5.33 -17.99 -17.82
CA GLU A 259 -5.25 -18.40 -19.23
C GLU A 259 -5.39 -19.91 -19.44
N CYS A 260 -4.97 -20.74 -18.49
CA CYS A 260 -5.12 -22.20 -18.61
C CYS A 260 -6.55 -22.69 -18.38
N LEU A 261 -7.38 -21.91 -17.70
CA LEU A 261 -8.81 -22.22 -17.55
C LEU A 261 -9.61 -22.00 -18.84
N ALA A 262 -9.03 -21.34 -19.86
CA ALA A 262 -9.62 -21.19 -21.18
C ALA A 262 -9.88 -22.52 -21.89
N ALA A 263 -8.96 -23.46 -21.72
CA ALA A 263 -8.87 -24.72 -22.42
C ALA A 263 -8.91 -25.85 -21.39
N TYR A 264 -10.01 -25.89 -20.61
CA TYR A 264 -10.25 -26.95 -19.64
C TYR A 264 -10.48 -28.28 -20.36
N GLU A 265 -9.40 -29.07 -20.48
CA GLU A 265 -9.48 -30.52 -20.59
C GLU A 265 -9.56 -31.06 -19.15
N ALA A 266 -10.54 -31.92 -18.87
CA ALA A 266 -10.93 -32.39 -17.52
C ALA A 266 -9.77 -32.47 -16.50
N GLY A 267 -9.93 -31.76 -15.36
CA GLY A 267 -9.06 -31.95 -14.18
C GLY A 267 -8.47 -30.70 -13.54
N GLY A 268 -8.50 -29.53 -14.21
CA GLY A 268 -8.01 -28.25 -13.66
C GLY A 268 -6.50 -28.27 -13.35
N MET A 269 -5.69 -27.56 -14.14
CA MET A 269 -4.24 -27.57 -13.92
C MET A 269 -3.87 -26.72 -12.70
N THR A 270 -3.73 -27.36 -11.53
CA THR A 270 -2.80 -26.86 -10.51
C THR A 270 -1.40 -27.21 -10.99
N PHE A 271 -0.75 -26.28 -11.69
CA PHE A 271 0.65 -26.44 -12.06
C PHE A 271 1.47 -26.61 -10.78
N ASN A 272 1.93 -27.85 -10.55
CA ASN A 272 2.95 -28.12 -9.55
C ASN A 272 4.34 -27.73 -10.09
N ASP A 273 4.46 -27.57 -11.42
CA ASP A 273 5.68 -27.22 -12.15
C ASP A 273 5.36 -26.29 -13.35
N ILE A 274 6.19 -25.27 -13.57
CA ILE A 274 6.11 -24.33 -14.71
C ILE A 274 6.23 -25.07 -16.06
N ARG A 275 6.97 -26.19 -16.10
CA ARG A 275 7.15 -26.99 -17.33
C ARG A 275 5.85 -27.58 -17.89
N GLU A 276 4.83 -27.77 -17.05
CA GLU A 276 3.51 -28.19 -17.50
C GLU A 276 2.78 -27.06 -18.23
N PHE A 277 2.95 -25.81 -17.76
CA PHE A 277 2.42 -24.63 -18.44
C PHE A 277 3.12 -24.42 -19.79
N ASP A 278 4.45 -24.58 -19.85
CA ASP A 278 5.22 -24.47 -21.10
C ASP A 278 4.66 -25.41 -22.18
N ARG A 279 4.40 -26.68 -21.84
CA ARG A 279 3.82 -27.66 -22.76
C ARG A 279 2.40 -27.30 -23.20
N TRP A 280 1.60 -26.76 -22.30
CA TRP A 280 0.23 -26.33 -22.61
C TRP A 280 0.23 -25.12 -23.56
N LEU A 281 1.11 -24.15 -23.33
CA LEU A 281 1.25 -22.95 -24.16
C LEU A 281 1.68 -23.30 -25.59
N CYS A 282 2.54 -24.30 -25.74
CA CYS A 282 3.04 -24.79 -27.04
C CYS A 282 1.99 -25.53 -27.89
N LYS A 283 0.77 -25.79 -27.39
CA LYS A 283 -0.32 -26.32 -28.23
C LYS A 283 -0.71 -25.26 -29.28
N PRO A 284 -0.91 -25.61 -30.57
CA PRO A 284 -1.15 -24.62 -31.64
C PRO A 284 -2.28 -23.61 -31.35
N GLU A 285 -3.40 -24.09 -30.82
CA GLU A 285 -4.55 -23.24 -30.45
C GLU A 285 -4.21 -22.20 -29.37
N ASN A 286 -3.43 -22.60 -28.36
CA ASN A 286 -3.03 -21.70 -27.27
C ASN A 286 -1.92 -20.76 -27.71
N LEU A 287 -0.96 -21.27 -28.48
CA LEU A 287 0.18 -20.52 -28.99
C LEU A 287 -0.27 -19.36 -29.87
N ASP A 288 -1.16 -19.61 -30.84
CA ASP A 288 -1.64 -18.57 -31.75
C ASP A 288 -2.61 -17.60 -31.05
N ARG A 289 -3.28 -18.03 -29.98
CA ARG A 289 -4.15 -17.17 -29.17
C ARG A 289 -3.37 -16.21 -28.28
N ILE A 290 -2.29 -16.69 -27.66
CA ILE A 290 -1.52 -15.94 -26.65
C ILE A 290 -0.34 -15.19 -27.30
N LEU A 291 0.35 -15.82 -28.24
CA LEU A 291 1.52 -15.29 -28.95
C LEU A 291 1.20 -15.23 -30.46
N PRO A 292 0.28 -14.33 -30.90
CA PRO A 292 -0.31 -14.39 -32.24
C PRO A 292 0.65 -14.08 -33.40
N PHE A 293 1.69 -13.27 -33.17
CA PHE A 293 2.64 -12.89 -34.23
C PHE A 293 3.84 -13.82 -34.26
N GLN A 294 4.48 -13.93 -35.43
CA GLN A 294 5.67 -14.78 -35.62
C GLN A 294 6.80 -14.41 -34.67
N ARG A 295 6.93 -13.13 -34.29
CA ARG A 295 7.87 -12.70 -33.27
C ARG A 295 7.13 -11.87 -32.22
N THR A 296 6.86 -12.46 -31.07
CA THR A 296 5.99 -11.88 -30.02
C THR A 296 6.57 -12.08 -28.63
N ILE A 297 6.37 -11.10 -27.73
CA ILE A 297 6.66 -11.21 -26.30
C ILE A 297 5.41 -10.92 -25.48
N VAL A 298 5.15 -11.79 -24.51
CA VAL A 298 4.08 -11.62 -23.51
C VAL A 298 4.66 -11.83 -22.12
N ALA A 299 4.33 -10.93 -21.20
CA ALA A 299 4.64 -11.10 -19.79
C ALA A 299 3.58 -11.95 -19.08
N PHE A 300 4.03 -12.92 -18.29
CA PHE A 300 3.18 -13.81 -17.51
C PHE A 300 3.55 -13.76 -16.04
N ARG A 301 2.54 -13.73 -15.18
CA ARG A 301 2.70 -14.01 -13.74
C ARG A 301 1.92 -15.26 -13.39
N VAL A 302 2.38 -16.00 -12.38
CA VAL A 302 1.70 -17.25 -11.98
C VAL A 302 0.25 -16.98 -11.57
N ARG A 303 0.01 -15.94 -10.74
CA ARG A 303 -1.33 -15.56 -10.25
C ARG A 303 -1.50 -14.07 -10.03
N ARG A 304 -2.74 -13.59 -10.19
CA ARG A 304 -3.15 -12.19 -9.88
C ARG A 304 -3.29 -11.94 -8.38
N HIS A 305 -3.88 -12.88 -7.66
CA HIS A 305 -4.19 -12.75 -6.23
C HIS A 305 -3.48 -13.82 -5.40
N VAL A 306 -3.19 -13.50 -4.14
CA VAL A 306 -2.63 -14.46 -3.19
C VAL A 306 -3.65 -15.58 -2.96
N LYS A 307 -3.23 -16.83 -3.19
CA LYS A 307 -4.07 -17.99 -2.93
C LYS A 307 -4.21 -18.20 -1.43
N VAL A 308 -5.44 -18.10 -0.91
CA VAL A 308 -5.75 -18.49 0.46
C VAL A 308 -5.59 -20.00 0.57
N ARG A 309 -4.51 -20.44 1.24
CA ARG A 309 -4.23 -21.87 1.50
C ARG A 309 -4.82 -22.23 2.87
N ASN A 310 -5.73 -23.21 2.91
CA ASN A 310 -6.23 -23.75 4.18
C ASN A 310 -5.07 -24.49 4.87
N LEU A 311 -4.48 -23.88 5.90
CA LEU A 311 -3.45 -24.55 6.72
C LEU A 311 -4.15 -25.47 7.72
N ASP A 312 -4.46 -26.69 7.33
CA ASP A 312 -4.96 -27.69 8.26
C ASP A 312 -3.84 -28.37 9.07
N GLU A 313 -2.56 -28.11 8.76
CA GLU A 313 -1.43 -28.70 9.51
C GLU A 313 -0.32 -27.68 9.79
N VAL A 314 -0.13 -27.38 11.09
CA VAL A 314 0.98 -26.57 11.62
C VAL A 314 2.21 -27.48 11.75
N SER A 315 2.99 -27.62 10.68
CA SER A 315 4.37 -28.14 10.74
C SER A 315 5.07 -27.91 9.40
N PHE A 316 6.21 -27.20 9.38
CA PHE A 316 7.11 -26.95 8.22
C PHE A 316 6.49 -26.28 6.96
N SER A 317 5.17 -26.37 6.78
CA SER A 317 4.37 -25.91 5.66
C SER A 317 4.31 -24.38 5.56
N SER A 318 4.46 -23.65 6.67
CA SER A 318 4.42 -22.18 6.65
C SER A 318 5.65 -21.55 5.97
N PHE A 319 6.86 -22.10 6.16
CA PHE A 319 8.07 -21.64 5.49
C PHE A 319 8.05 -22.00 4.00
N ILE A 320 7.67 -23.25 3.69
CA ILE A 320 7.45 -23.71 2.30
C ILE A 320 6.38 -22.83 1.62
N ASN A 321 5.32 -22.43 2.34
CA ASN A 321 4.29 -21.54 1.80
C ASN A 321 4.77 -20.10 1.59
N MET A 322 5.67 -19.56 2.44
CA MET A 322 6.28 -18.25 2.18
C MET A 322 7.16 -18.29 0.93
N ASP A 323 7.92 -19.36 0.74
CA ASP A 323 8.75 -19.56 -0.45
C ASP A 323 7.89 -19.78 -1.71
N ILE A 324 6.79 -20.52 -1.60
CA ILE A 324 5.81 -20.68 -2.69
C ILE A 324 5.09 -19.35 -2.96
N GLU A 325 4.74 -18.57 -1.94
CA GLU A 325 4.07 -17.26 -2.12
C GLU A 325 5.01 -16.22 -2.74
N ASN A 326 6.30 -16.28 -2.43
CA ASN A 326 7.31 -15.50 -3.14
C ASN A 326 7.50 -16.02 -4.57
N SER A 327 7.36 -17.33 -4.80
CA SER A 327 7.42 -17.91 -6.14
C SER A 327 6.22 -17.54 -7.01
N ASP A 328 5.03 -17.38 -6.42
CA ASP A 328 3.81 -16.91 -7.10
C ASP A 328 3.95 -15.46 -7.64
N LYS A 329 4.98 -14.70 -7.20
CA LYS A 329 5.26 -13.32 -7.62
C LYS A 329 6.26 -13.22 -8.77
N PHE A 330 6.92 -14.31 -9.16
CA PHE A 330 7.85 -14.26 -10.30
C PHE A 330 7.09 -13.93 -11.58
N THR A 331 7.72 -13.09 -12.39
CA THR A 331 7.23 -12.73 -13.71
C THR A 331 8.13 -13.37 -14.76
N PHE A 332 7.50 -14.00 -15.74
CA PHE A 332 8.14 -14.70 -16.85
C PHE A 332 7.85 -13.94 -18.14
N LEU A 333 8.82 -13.85 -19.03
CA LEU A 333 8.62 -13.36 -20.39
C LEU A 333 8.62 -14.56 -21.33
N TYR A 334 7.47 -14.83 -21.96
CA TYR A 334 7.37 -15.82 -23.02
C TYR A 334 7.63 -15.16 -24.36
N ILE A 335 8.55 -15.74 -25.13
CA ILE A 335 9.07 -15.16 -26.36
C ILE A 335 8.87 -16.17 -27.48
N ARG A 336 8.05 -15.81 -28.48
CA ARG A 336 7.89 -16.56 -29.73
C ARG A 336 8.83 -15.99 -30.78
N ASN A 337 9.54 -16.85 -31.50
CA ASN A 337 10.34 -16.51 -32.67
C ASN A 337 10.17 -17.59 -33.74
N GLY A 338 9.20 -17.39 -34.62
CA GLY A 338 8.72 -18.35 -35.61
C GLY A 338 7.95 -19.48 -34.92
N GLN A 339 8.51 -20.68 -35.01
CA GLN A 339 8.04 -21.88 -34.31
C GLN A 339 8.71 -22.08 -32.95
N GLN A 340 9.78 -21.33 -32.66
CA GLN A 340 10.49 -21.44 -31.40
C GLN A 340 9.77 -20.68 -30.29
N VAL A 341 9.73 -21.28 -29.10
CA VAL A 341 9.16 -20.66 -27.91
C VAL A 341 10.18 -20.75 -26.78
N TRP A 342 10.42 -19.62 -26.14
CA TRP A 342 11.36 -19.45 -25.05
C TRP A 342 10.67 -18.86 -23.83
N CYS A 343 11.08 -19.29 -22.64
CA CYS A 343 10.66 -18.73 -21.36
C CYS A 343 11.87 -18.09 -20.68
N LEU A 344 11.79 -16.78 -20.46
CA LEU A 344 12.78 -16.02 -19.70
C LEU A 344 12.23 -15.72 -18.31
N SER A 345 12.95 -16.17 -17.29
CA SER A 345 12.68 -15.84 -15.89
C SER A 345 13.47 -14.60 -15.51
N THR A 346 12.78 -13.57 -14.97
CA THR A 346 13.42 -12.34 -14.48
C THR A 346 13.05 -12.08 -13.03
N THR A 347 13.94 -11.41 -12.30
CA THR A 347 13.70 -10.96 -10.93
C THR A 347 12.82 -9.70 -10.87
N ILE A 348 12.53 -9.06 -12.01
CA ILE A 348 11.65 -7.89 -12.07
C ILE A 348 10.18 -8.33 -12.00
N ASP A 349 9.42 -7.72 -11.08
CA ASP A 349 7.95 -7.76 -11.12
C ASP A 349 7.46 -6.63 -12.03
N PHE A 350 6.99 -7.00 -13.22
CA PHE A 350 6.33 -6.04 -14.12
C PHE A 350 4.94 -5.71 -13.59
N GLU A 351 4.48 -4.47 -13.77
CA GLU A 351 3.11 -4.09 -13.43
C GLU A 351 2.11 -4.73 -14.41
N GLU A 352 0.80 -4.48 -14.24
CA GLU A 352 -0.23 -5.07 -15.12
C GLU A 352 -0.06 -4.64 -16.58
N LYS A 353 0.45 -3.42 -16.79
CA LYS A 353 0.94 -2.94 -18.08
C LYS A 353 2.45 -2.91 -18.06
N ILE A 354 3.10 -3.52 -19.04
CA ILE A 354 4.55 -3.62 -19.09
C ILE A 354 5.22 -2.43 -19.81
N PHE A 355 4.42 -1.64 -20.53
CA PHE A 355 4.79 -0.33 -21.08
C PHE A 355 3.58 0.62 -20.99
N PRO A 356 3.81 1.94 -20.95
CA PRO A 356 2.75 2.92 -20.69
C PRO A 356 1.84 3.09 -21.91
N ASP A 357 0.65 3.61 -21.66
CA ASP A 357 -0.26 4.06 -22.72
C ASP A 357 0.32 5.32 -23.37
N GLY A 358 0.00 5.56 -24.63
CA GLY A 358 0.41 6.80 -25.32
C GLY A 358 -0.13 8.09 -24.67
N THR A 359 -1.07 7.97 -23.74
CA THR A 359 -1.68 9.05 -22.95
C THR A 359 -1.10 9.19 -21.54
N LEU A 360 -0.19 8.30 -21.11
CA LEU A 360 0.38 8.34 -19.77
C LEU A 360 1.25 9.59 -19.63
N TYR A 361 0.72 10.61 -18.96
CA TYR A 361 1.33 11.93 -18.75
C TYR A 361 1.49 12.75 -20.03
N ASP A 362 0.39 12.96 -20.75
CA ASP A 362 0.33 14.03 -21.75
C ASP A 362 0.72 15.37 -21.10
N GLN A 363 1.88 15.90 -21.48
CA GLN A 363 2.42 17.15 -20.93
C GLN A 363 1.53 18.36 -21.28
N SER A 364 0.60 18.21 -22.22
CA SER A 364 -0.34 19.26 -22.59
C SER A 364 -1.54 19.37 -21.65
N GLU A 365 -1.88 18.30 -20.91
CA GLU A 365 -3.03 18.32 -19.99
C GLU A 365 -2.59 18.74 -18.57
N PRO A 366 -3.23 19.75 -17.97
CA PRO A 366 -2.94 20.12 -16.58
C PRO A 366 -3.33 18.98 -15.64
N MET A 367 -2.47 18.68 -14.68
CA MET A 367 -2.65 17.59 -13.71
C MET A 367 -2.70 18.11 -12.27
N MET A 368 -3.24 17.28 -11.38
CA MET A 368 -3.35 17.50 -9.94
C MET A 368 -2.65 16.36 -9.19
N ILE A 369 -2.00 16.68 -8.08
CA ILE A 369 -1.29 15.72 -7.23
C ILE A 369 -1.88 15.68 -5.83
N LEU A 370 -1.88 14.48 -5.25
CA LEU A 370 -2.23 14.23 -3.85
C LEU A 370 -0.96 13.80 -3.08
N PRO A 371 -0.34 14.70 -2.31
CA PRO A 371 0.74 14.34 -1.41
C PRO A 371 0.21 13.53 -0.21
N SER A 372 1.00 12.57 0.24
CA SER A 372 0.69 11.78 1.44
C SER A 372 0.66 12.65 2.70
N SER A 373 -0.36 12.43 3.53
CA SER A 373 -0.59 13.19 4.76
C SER A 373 0.29 12.77 5.95
N HIS A 374 0.98 11.63 5.85
CA HIS A 374 1.59 10.95 7.01
C HIS A 374 3.14 10.83 6.98
N SER A 375 3.85 11.56 6.12
CA SER A 375 5.31 11.38 6.01
C SER A 375 6.12 12.50 6.67
N SER A 376 6.97 12.10 7.63
CA SER A 376 7.84 12.96 8.41
C SER A 376 9.27 13.08 7.86
N SER A 377 9.58 12.63 6.64
CA SER A 377 10.93 12.87 6.05
C SER A 377 10.98 12.84 4.53
N SER A 378 10.17 11.99 3.88
CA SER A 378 10.08 11.90 2.42
C SER A 378 8.62 11.83 1.99
N VAL A 379 8.07 12.95 1.47
CA VAL A 379 6.68 12.99 1.05
C VAL A 379 6.51 12.09 -0.17
N LYS A 380 5.63 11.09 -0.05
CA LYS A 380 5.21 10.25 -1.17
C LYS A 380 4.01 10.90 -1.84
N ILE A 381 3.94 10.83 -3.16
CA ILE A 381 2.74 11.18 -3.91
C ILE A 381 1.85 9.95 -3.96
N GLU A 382 0.62 10.09 -3.47
CA GLU A 382 -0.35 8.98 -3.44
C GLU A 382 -1.02 8.81 -4.79
N LYS A 383 -1.40 9.93 -5.42
CA LYS A 383 -2.12 9.94 -6.70
C LYS A 383 -1.75 11.15 -7.55
N ILE A 384 -1.76 10.95 -8.86
CA ILE A 384 -1.68 11.98 -9.89
C ILE A 384 -2.87 11.74 -10.82
N ILE A 385 -3.69 12.77 -11.05
CA ILE A 385 -4.88 12.69 -11.92
C ILE A 385 -4.94 13.93 -12.81
N THR A 386 -5.71 13.87 -13.89
CA THR A 386 -5.91 15.05 -14.75
C THR A 386 -6.79 16.08 -14.06
N LEU A 387 -6.69 17.35 -14.48
CA LEU A 387 -7.59 18.40 -13.98
C LEU A 387 -9.06 18.08 -14.28
N ARG A 388 -9.33 17.47 -15.44
CA ARG A 388 -10.68 17.04 -15.82
C ARG A 388 -11.24 16.00 -14.86
N GLU A 389 -10.44 14.98 -14.50
CA GLU A 389 -10.83 13.97 -13.51
C GLU A 389 -11.05 14.59 -12.13
N PHE A 390 -10.17 15.50 -11.72
CA PHE A 390 -10.31 16.25 -10.47
C PHE A 390 -11.60 17.07 -10.43
N GLU A 391 -11.95 17.74 -11.53
CA GLU A 391 -13.20 18.48 -11.65
C GLU A 391 -14.43 17.57 -11.61
N ALA A 392 -14.38 16.40 -12.23
CA ALA A 392 -15.44 15.40 -12.15
C ALA A 392 -15.66 14.91 -10.70
N LEU A 393 -14.58 14.58 -9.98
CA LEU A 393 -14.65 14.20 -8.56
C LEU A 393 -15.22 15.33 -7.69
N LYS A 394 -14.83 16.57 -7.96
CA LYS A 394 -15.37 17.76 -7.28
C LYS A 394 -16.88 17.92 -7.55
N GLN A 395 -17.34 17.67 -8.77
CA GLN A 395 -18.77 17.71 -9.10
C GLN A 395 -19.54 16.60 -8.38
N GLU A 396 -19.04 15.37 -8.40
CA GLU A 396 -19.64 14.24 -7.69
C GLU A 396 -19.78 14.53 -6.18
N GLN A 397 -18.73 15.06 -5.55
CA GLN A 397 -18.77 15.45 -4.15
C GLN A 397 -19.81 16.55 -3.90
N ASN A 398 -19.90 17.57 -4.76
CA ASN A 398 -20.90 18.62 -4.63
C ASN A 398 -22.33 18.07 -4.78
N GLU A 399 -22.56 17.15 -5.72
CA GLU A 399 -23.83 16.48 -5.88
C GLU A 399 -24.20 15.64 -4.65
N LYS A 400 -23.22 14.92 -4.09
CA LYS A 400 -23.41 14.13 -2.87
C LYS A 400 -23.72 15.04 -1.67
N ILE A 401 -23.02 16.15 -1.50
CA ILE A 401 -23.32 17.18 -0.49
C ILE A 401 -24.74 17.72 -0.69
N ARG A 402 -25.16 17.98 -1.94
CA ARG A 402 -26.51 18.46 -2.26
C ARG A 402 -27.57 17.42 -1.88
N LYS A 403 -27.37 16.15 -2.25
CA LYS A 403 -28.24 15.03 -1.91
C LYS A 403 -28.29 14.80 -0.39
N LYS A 404 -27.16 14.92 0.30
CA LYS A 404 -27.06 14.86 1.77
C LYS A 404 -27.93 15.92 2.43
N LYS A 405 -27.79 17.19 2.03
CA LYS A 405 -28.59 18.31 2.54
C LYS A 405 -30.07 18.16 2.22
N GLN A 406 -30.40 17.67 1.04
CA GLN A 406 -31.78 17.40 0.65
C GLN A 406 -32.39 16.31 1.53
N TRP A 407 -31.67 15.20 1.75
CA TRP A 407 -32.10 14.14 2.65
C TRP A 407 -32.30 14.62 4.09
N GLU A 408 -31.40 15.46 4.62
CA GLU A 408 -31.53 16.06 5.96
C GLU A 408 -32.77 16.96 6.08
N LYS A 409 -33.15 17.62 4.98
CA LYS A 409 -34.37 18.43 4.89
C LYS A 409 -35.64 17.59 4.81
N ASP A 410 -35.60 16.50 4.04
CA ASP A 410 -36.72 15.58 3.85
C ASP A 410 -36.91 14.64 5.06
N ASN A 411 -35.87 14.44 5.87
CA ASN A 411 -35.87 13.63 7.08
C ASN A 411 -35.41 14.47 8.29
N PRO A 412 -36.27 15.35 8.83
CA PRO A 412 -35.92 16.13 10.02
C PRO A 412 -35.56 15.21 11.18
N LYS A 413 -34.43 15.51 11.85
CA LYS A 413 -33.85 14.68 12.93
C LYS A 413 -34.87 14.22 13.97
N GLU A 414 -35.69 15.14 14.49
CA GLU A 414 -36.69 14.84 15.52
C GLU A 414 -37.79 13.88 15.06
N GLN A 415 -38.20 13.96 13.79
CA GLN A 415 -39.22 13.07 13.22
C GLN A 415 -38.63 11.69 12.96
N TRP A 416 -37.41 11.65 12.41
CA TRP A 416 -36.73 10.41 12.10
C TRP A 416 -36.36 9.60 13.36
N GLU A 417 -35.87 10.26 14.42
CA GLU A 417 -35.54 9.60 15.71
C GLU A 417 -36.77 9.04 16.42
N LYS A 418 -37.94 9.68 16.27
CA LYS A 418 -39.22 9.15 16.78
C LYS A 418 -39.66 7.89 16.03
N GLU A 419 -39.47 7.85 14.72
CA GLU A 419 -39.81 6.70 13.87
C GLU A 419 -38.79 5.56 13.99
N ASN A 420 -37.54 5.88 14.34
CA ASN A 420 -36.42 4.95 14.41
C ASN A 420 -35.69 5.00 15.77
N PRO A 421 -36.34 4.59 16.88
CA PRO A 421 -35.80 4.78 18.24
C PRO A 421 -34.52 3.98 18.56
N LYS A 422 -34.12 3.04 17.69
CA LYS A 422 -32.85 2.27 17.81
C LYS A 422 -31.81 2.66 16.75
N GLY A 423 -32.16 3.59 15.85
CA GLY A 423 -31.31 4.01 14.75
C GLY A 423 -30.48 5.24 15.11
N TRP A 424 -29.31 5.37 14.48
CA TRP A 424 -28.43 6.51 14.66
C TRP A 424 -28.61 7.45 13.47
N TYR A 425 -29.20 8.62 13.67
CA TYR A 425 -29.54 9.58 12.59
C TYR A 425 -28.32 9.91 11.71
N GLU A 426 -27.16 10.06 12.33
CA GLU A 426 -25.88 10.37 11.66
C GLU A 426 -25.43 9.30 10.66
N TYR A 427 -25.81 8.03 10.91
CA TYR A 427 -25.47 6.90 10.04
C TYR A 427 -26.59 6.53 9.06
N ALA A 428 -27.77 7.12 9.21
CA ALA A 428 -28.95 6.83 8.40
C ALA A 428 -28.93 7.52 7.02
N ASN A 429 -28.19 8.61 6.88
CA ASN A 429 -28.06 9.32 5.61
C ASN A 429 -27.20 8.51 4.62
N PRO A 430 -27.75 8.01 3.50
CA PRO A 430 -26.99 7.23 2.53
C PRO A 430 -25.95 8.06 1.77
N TYR A 431 -26.06 9.39 1.84
CA TYR A 431 -25.13 10.34 1.23
C TYR A 431 -24.16 10.96 2.25
N ARG A 432 -23.97 10.33 3.42
CA ARG A 432 -22.94 10.75 4.38
C ARG A 432 -21.56 10.76 3.71
N ILE A 433 -20.71 11.66 4.17
CA ILE A 433 -19.32 11.76 3.72
C ILE A 433 -18.47 11.00 4.73
N GLU A 434 -17.87 9.90 4.29
CA GLU A 434 -16.98 9.08 5.10
C GLU A 434 -15.58 9.71 5.22
N PHE A 435 -14.85 9.32 6.27
CA PHE A 435 -13.54 9.89 6.61
C PHE A 435 -12.47 9.73 5.51
N ASN A 436 -12.62 8.73 4.62
CA ASN A 436 -11.68 8.44 3.53
C ASN A 436 -12.15 8.95 2.15
N GLU A 437 -13.16 9.82 2.11
CA GLU A 437 -13.63 10.39 0.85
C GLU A 437 -12.73 11.51 0.32
N PHE A 438 -12.88 11.85 -0.96
CA PHE A 438 -12.13 12.88 -1.67
C PHE A 438 -12.06 14.20 -0.88
N ASP A 439 -10.87 14.59 -0.40
CA ASP A 439 -10.64 15.90 0.23
C ASP A 439 -10.04 16.89 -0.76
N ARG A 440 -10.87 17.83 -1.24
CA ARG A 440 -10.45 18.90 -2.16
C ARG A 440 -9.22 19.67 -1.69
N LYS A 441 -9.04 19.88 -0.38
CA LYS A 441 -7.94 20.71 0.16
C LYS A 441 -6.59 19.99 0.15
N ALA A 442 -6.60 18.67 0.09
CA ALA A 442 -5.36 17.88 0.06
C ALA A 442 -4.68 17.91 -1.32
N TRP A 443 -5.42 18.20 -2.39
CA TRP A 443 -4.90 18.24 -3.75
C TRP A 443 -4.22 19.55 -4.11
N GLN A 444 -3.12 19.47 -4.86
CA GLN A 444 -2.35 20.61 -5.35
C GLN A 444 -2.13 20.50 -6.86
N PRO A 445 -1.94 21.62 -7.59
CA PRO A 445 -1.62 21.57 -9.00
C PRO A 445 -0.24 20.93 -9.23
N PHE A 446 -0.09 20.21 -10.34
CA PHE A 446 1.18 19.66 -10.78
C PHE A 446 1.99 20.69 -11.58
N ASP A 447 2.48 21.72 -10.90
CA ASP A 447 3.30 22.77 -11.51
C ASP A 447 4.31 23.32 -10.49
N SER A 448 5.11 24.31 -10.92
CA SER A 448 6.12 24.96 -10.07
C SER A 448 5.55 25.76 -8.90
N SER A 449 4.22 25.93 -8.78
CA SER A 449 3.57 26.53 -7.62
C SER A 449 3.42 25.55 -6.44
N SER A 450 3.59 24.25 -6.68
CA SER A 450 3.50 23.21 -5.64
C SER A 450 4.86 22.87 -5.04
N VAL A 451 4.96 22.85 -3.70
CA VAL A 451 6.16 22.40 -2.96
C VAL A 451 6.48 20.91 -3.13
N TYR A 452 5.62 20.16 -3.83
CA TYR A 452 5.74 18.73 -4.08
C TYR A 452 6.00 18.39 -5.56
N TYR A 453 6.30 19.41 -6.37
CA TYR A 453 6.56 19.25 -7.81
C TYR A 453 7.67 18.23 -8.08
N ASP A 454 8.79 18.31 -7.35
CA ASP A 454 9.93 17.40 -7.56
C ASP A 454 9.59 15.96 -7.19
N GLU A 455 8.81 15.72 -6.13
CA GLU A 455 8.39 14.38 -5.75
C GLU A 455 7.44 13.78 -6.77
N ALA A 456 6.54 14.59 -7.32
CA ALA A 456 5.67 14.17 -8.40
C ALA A 456 6.47 13.88 -9.68
N MET A 457 7.41 14.74 -10.06
CA MET A 457 8.34 14.49 -11.17
C MET A 457 9.19 13.23 -10.95
N ARG A 458 9.67 13.01 -9.72
CA ARG A 458 10.41 11.79 -9.35
C ARG A 458 9.55 10.56 -9.47
N THR A 459 8.30 10.62 -9.01
CA THR A 459 7.33 9.50 -9.13
C THR A 459 7.10 9.13 -10.58
N ILE A 460 6.86 10.12 -11.45
CA ILE A 460 6.71 9.92 -12.89
C ILE A 460 8.00 9.35 -13.49
N THR A 461 9.15 9.94 -13.16
CA THR A 461 10.45 9.49 -13.66
C THR A 461 10.75 8.06 -13.25
N ASP A 462 10.44 7.69 -12.00
CA ASP A 462 10.66 6.34 -11.48
C ASP A 462 9.70 5.33 -12.14
N GLN A 463 8.46 5.74 -12.46
CA GLN A 463 7.56 4.92 -13.26
C GLN A 463 8.06 4.74 -14.71
N VAL A 464 8.52 5.82 -15.35
CA VAL A 464 9.14 5.76 -16.70
C VAL A 464 10.39 4.88 -16.68
N LYS A 465 11.24 4.98 -15.64
CA LYS A 465 12.39 4.09 -15.46
C LYS A 465 11.97 2.62 -15.37
N LYS A 466 10.90 2.30 -14.63
CA LYS A 466 10.39 0.92 -14.56
C LYS A 466 10.01 0.40 -15.94
N TYR A 467 9.31 1.19 -16.75
CA TYR A 467 8.99 0.79 -18.13
C TYR A 467 10.24 0.66 -19.01
N ASN A 468 11.21 1.57 -18.87
CA ASN A 468 12.47 1.53 -19.62
C ASN A 468 13.34 0.30 -19.28
N ARG A 469 13.14 -0.34 -18.11
CA ARG A 469 13.82 -1.60 -17.79
C ARG A 469 13.46 -2.70 -18.79
N ILE A 470 12.22 -2.72 -19.31
CA ILE A 470 11.86 -3.68 -20.34
C ILE A 470 12.64 -3.45 -21.63
N ALA A 471 12.80 -2.19 -22.06
CA ALA A 471 13.60 -1.86 -23.22
C ALA A 471 15.07 -2.28 -23.04
N THR A 472 15.59 -2.22 -21.82
CA THR A 472 16.95 -2.68 -21.48
C THR A 472 17.08 -4.20 -21.61
N ILE A 473 16.09 -4.95 -21.14
CA ILE A 473 16.04 -6.41 -21.32
C ILE A 473 15.94 -6.75 -22.81
N LEU A 474 15.04 -6.09 -23.56
CA LEU A 474 14.85 -6.33 -24.98
C LEU A 474 16.10 -6.01 -25.81
N GLN A 475 16.76 -4.88 -25.55
CA GLN A 475 18.03 -4.55 -26.21
C GLN A 475 19.06 -5.63 -25.92
N GLY A 476 19.14 -6.03 -24.66
CA GLY A 476 19.99 -7.12 -24.24
C GLY A 476 19.72 -8.43 -25.00
N LEU A 477 18.45 -8.81 -25.17
CA LEU A 477 18.06 -10.01 -25.92
C LEU A 477 18.49 -9.94 -27.39
N PHE A 478 18.37 -8.78 -28.03
CA PHE A 478 18.88 -8.58 -29.40
C PHE A 478 20.41 -8.65 -29.46
N ASP A 479 21.14 -8.16 -28.46
CA ASP A 479 22.60 -8.06 -28.55
C ASP A 479 23.33 -9.36 -28.19
N ARG A 480 22.84 -10.12 -27.20
CA ARG A 480 23.58 -11.25 -26.62
C ARG A 480 22.92 -12.63 -26.79
N SER A 481 21.62 -12.67 -27.09
CA SER A 481 20.83 -13.91 -26.98
C SER A 481 20.45 -14.46 -28.34
N GLU A 482 20.46 -15.80 -28.47
CA GLU A 482 19.97 -16.48 -29.67
C GLU A 482 18.44 -16.46 -29.80
N VAL A 483 17.72 -16.09 -28.74
CA VAL A 483 16.25 -16.15 -28.64
C VAL A 483 15.55 -15.42 -29.79
N LEU A 484 16.10 -14.30 -30.26
CA LEU A 484 15.52 -13.48 -31.32
C LEU A 484 16.19 -13.70 -32.68
N HIS A 485 17.24 -14.52 -32.76
CA HIS A 485 17.96 -14.75 -34.02
C HIS A 485 17.07 -15.48 -35.04
N PRO A 486 17.16 -15.14 -36.34
CA PRO A 486 18.02 -14.11 -36.91
C PRO A 486 17.32 -12.73 -36.97
N HIS A 487 18.05 -11.63 -36.75
CA HIS A 487 17.52 -10.26 -36.84
C HIS A 487 18.60 -9.25 -37.29
N PRO A 488 18.23 -8.08 -37.83
CA PRO A 488 19.18 -7.00 -38.12
C PRO A 488 19.75 -6.41 -36.83
N ALA A 489 20.86 -5.67 -36.90
CA ALA A 489 21.37 -4.92 -35.75
C ALA A 489 20.31 -3.91 -35.27
N VAL A 490 20.01 -3.95 -33.96
CA VAL A 490 18.95 -3.14 -33.33
C VAL A 490 19.55 -2.15 -32.34
N GLN A 491 19.03 -0.91 -32.34
CA GLN A 491 19.39 0.13 -31.36
C GLN A 491 18.10 0.75 -30.81
N LEU A 492 17.57 0.18 -29.73
CA LEU A 492 16.30 0.58 -29.12
C LEU A 492 16.33 1.95 -28.44
N TRP A 493 17.52 2.50 -28.17
CA TRP A 493 17.67 3.84 -27.60
C TRP A 493 17.50 4.97 -28.64
N THR A 494 17.41 4.63 -29.93
CA THR A 494 17.07 5.60 -30.99
C THR A 494 15.62 5.40 -31.42
N PRO A 495 14.83 6.48 -31.62
CA PRO A 495 13.44 6.34 -32.09
C PRO A 495 13.31 5.56 -33.39
N GLU A 496 14.22 5.77 -34.34
CA GLU A 496 14.21 5.09 -35.64
C GLU A 496 14.55 3.60 -35.51
N GLY A 497 15.51 3.26 -34.64
CA GLY A 497 15.88 1.88 -34.36
C GLY A 497 14.76 1.13 -33.63
N PHE A 498 14.10 1.79 -32.67
CA PHE A 498 12.95 1.27 -31.95
C PHE A 498 11.79 0.95 -32.91
N MET A 499 11.34 1.91 -33.73
CA MET A 499 10.22 1.72 -34.67
C MET A 499 10.50 0.65 -35.74
N ARG A 500 11.78 0.46 -36.10
CA ARG A 500 12.18 -0.56 -37.07
C ARG A 500 12.14 -1.96 -36.49
N ALA A 501 12.52 -2.13 -35.22
CA ALA A 501 12.70 -3.43 -34.60
C ALA A 501 11.49 -3.90 -33.78
N ILE A 502 10.72 -2.97 -33.19
CA ILE A 502 9.65 -3.25 -32.24
C ILE A 502 8.33 -2.64 -32.73
N GLU A 503 7.26 -3.41 -32.56
CA GLU A 503 5.87 -2.97 -32.67
C GLU A 503 5.21 -3.12 -31.29
N LEU A 504 4.65 -2.04 -30.75
CA LEU A 504 3.94 -2.07 -29.46
C LEU A 504 2.46 -2.40 -29.69
N VAL A 505 1.96 -3.44 -29.05
CA VAL A 505 0.57 -3.89 -29.17
C VAL A 505 -0.21 -3.47 -27.92
N PHE A 506 -1.06 -2.45 -28.06
CA PHE A 506 -1.88 -1.87 -26.98
C PHE A 506 -3.16 -2.70 -26.71
N ASP A 507 -2.98 -3.96 -26.33
CA ASP A 507 -4.06 -4.91 -26.06
C ASP A 507 -4.78 -4.69 -24.72
N ALA A 508 -4.30 -3.76 -23.87
CA ALA A 508 -4.96 -3.39 -22.62
C ALA A 508 -6.03 -2.30 -22.80
N ASP A 509 -5.80 -1.31 -23.68
CA ASP A 509 -6.64 -0.09 -23.75
C ASP A 509 -7.49 0.04 -25.00
N ASN A 510 -7.06 -0.54 -26.12
CA ASN A 510 -7.76 -0.39 -27.40
C ASN A 510 -8.76 -1.52 -27.68
N VAL A 511 -9.20 -2.25 -26.65
CA VAL A 511 -10.27 -3.23 -26.81
C VAL A 511 -11.61 -2.49 -26.85
N LEU A 512 -12.04 -2.14 -28.06
CA LEU A 512 -13.43 -1.70 -28.28
C LEU A 512 -14.34 -2.91 -28.07
N GLU A 513 -15.00 -2.95 -26.93
CA GLU A 513 -15.93 -4.03 -26.59
C GLU A 513 -17.34 -3.71 -27.10
N SER A 514 -17.98 -4.67 -27.77
CA SER A 514 -19.39 -4.56 -28.11
C SER A 514 -20.26 -5.14 -26.99
N GLY A 515 -21.09 -4.31 -26.36
CA GLY A 515 -22.14 -4.75 -25.43
C GLY A 515 -21.83 -4.57 -23.94
N GLU A 516 -22.82 -4.89 -23.11
CA GLU A 516 -22.72 -4.82 -21.65
C GLU A 516 -21.78 -5.90 -21.09
N LYS A 517 -21.08 -5.59 -19.98
CA LYS A 517 -20.26 -6.56 -19.25
C LYS A 517 -21.12 -7.78 -18.87
N PRO A 518 -20.69 -9.02 -19.21
CA PRO A 518 -21.39 -10.22 -18.79
C PRO A 518 -21.49 -10.29 -17.26
N ASP A 519 -22.72 -10.32 -16.75
CA ASP A 519 -22.98 -10.46 -15.31
C ASP A 519 -23.28 -11.93 -14.99
N PHE A 520 -22.33 -12.59 -14.31
CA PHE A 520 -22.47 -13.98 -13.90
C PHE A 520 -23.62 -14.16 -12.90
N GLU A 521 -23.86 -13.20 -12.02
CA GLU A 521 -24.91 -13.30 -11.02
C GLU A 521 -26.29 -13.20 -11.66
N ALA A 522 -26.46 -12.27 -12.61
CA ALA A 522 -27.67 -12.21 -13.43
C ALA A 522 -27.87 -13.50 -14.25
N TYR A 523 -26.81 -14.04 -14.83
CA TYR A 523 -26.87 -15.30 -15.57
C TYR A 523 -27.26 -16.48 -14.68
N ARG A 524 -26.62 -16.64 -13.52
CA ARG A 524 -26.96 -17.66 -12.52
C ARG A 524 -28.41 -17.54 -12.07
N GLN A 525 -28.87 -16.32 -11.78
CA GLN A 525 -30.27 -16.08 -11.43
C GLN A 525 -31.22 -16.48 -12.56
N SER A 526 -30.85 -16.23 -13.82
CA SER A 526 -31.65 -16.61 -14.99
C SER A 526 -31.79 -18.14 -15.12
N LEU A 527 -30.71 -18.90 -14.94
CA LEU A 527 -30.73 -20.36 -14.93
C LEU A 527 -31.51 -20.90 -13.73
N ASN A 528 -31.39 -20.25 -12.58
CA ASN A 528 -32.04 -20.70 -11.36
C ASN A 528 -33.56 -20.46 -11.37
N LYS A 529 -34.10 -19.70 -12.33
CA LYS A 529 -35.56 -19.53 -12.51
C LYS A 529 -36.23 -20.83 -12.94
N SER A 530 -35.52 -21.72 -13.62
CA SER A 530 -36.04 -23.02 -14.09
C SER A 530 -35.72 -24.19 -13.16
N ILE A 531 -35.22 -23.93 -11.94
CA ILE A 531 -35.03 -25.00 -10.95
C ILE A 531 -36.39 -25.55 -10.53
N ASP A 532 -36.57 -26.84 -10.75
CA ASP A 532 -37.69 -27.62 -10.25
C ASP A 532 -37.24 -29.03 -9.86
N ILE A 533 -38.15 -29.82 -9.30
CA ILE A 533 -37.94 -31.23 -8.95
C ILE A 533 -37.41 -32.00 -10.18
N GLY A 534 -36.32 -32.75 -9.99
CA GLY A 534 -35.61 -33.47 -11.05
C GLY A 534 -34.48 -32.68 -11.73
N SER A 535 -34.34 -31.38 -11.45
CA SER A 535 -33.19 -30.59 -11.93
C SER A 535 -31.90 -31.03 -11.24
N VAL A 536 -30.77 -30.87 -11.92
CA VAL A 536 -29.42 -31.11 -11.38
C VAL A 536 -28.77 -29.79 -11.03
N VAL A 537 -28.26 -29.68 -9.81
CA VAL A 537 -27.66 -28.47 -9.27
C VAL A 537 -26.31 -28.74 -8.60
N ILE A 538 -25.50 -27.70 -8.51
CA ILE A 538 -24.22 -27.66 -7.79
C ILE A 538 -24.17 -26.42 -6.87
N GLY A 539 -23.28 -26.42 -5.87
CA GLY A 539 -23.09 -25.32 -4.91
C GLY A 539 -23.53 -25.63 -3.47
N GLN A 540 -24.37 -26.66 -3.27
CA GLN A 540 -24.82 -27.13 -1.94
C GLN A 540 -23.67 -27.57 -1.02
N ARG A 541 -22.62 -28.17 -1.58
CA ARG A 541 -21.44 -28.62 -0.83
C ARG A 541 -20.60 -27.44 -0.34
N ASP A 542 -20.40 -26.44 -1.18
CA ASP A 542 -19.67 -25.23 -0.81
C ASP A 542 -20.45 -24.43 0.25
N TYR A 543 -21.76 -24.28 0.08
CA TYR A 543 -22.62 -23.65 1.08
C TYR A 543 -22.59 -24.39 2.43
N TRP A 544 -22.61 -25.73 2.39
CA TRP A 544 -22.45 -26.54 3.59
C TRP A 544 -21.12 -26.26 4.30
N MET A 545 -20.00 -26.25 3.57
CA MET A 545 -18.68 -25.98 4.14
C MET A 545 -18.55 -24.56 4.72
N GLU A 546 -19.18 -23.56 4.11
CA GLU A 546 -19.25 -22.19 4.66
C GLU A 546 -20.04 -22.16 5.99
N VAL A 547 -21.17 -22.87 6.04
CA VAL A 547 -22.00 -22.96 7.25
C VAL A 547 -21.25 -23.68 8.37
N GLU A 548 -20.58 -24.79 8.07
CA GLU A 548 -19.76 -25.52 9.04
C GLU A 548 -18.53 -24.71 9.48
N ALA A 549 -17.92 -23.93 8.58
CA ALA A 549 -16.82 -23.03 8.95
C ALA A 549 -17.28 -21.99 9.97
N LYS A 550 -18.45 -21.38 9.79
CA LYS A 550 -19.03 -20.44 10.77
C LYS A 550 -19.30 -21.10 12.12
N LYS A 551 -19.80 -22.35 12.12
CA LYS A 551 -20.03 -23.11 13.37
C LYS A 551 -18.72 -23.42 14.07
N GLU A 552 -17.69 -23.84 13.34
CA GLU A 552 -16.37 -24.14 13.90
C GLU A 552 -15.68 -22.87 14.42
N MET A 553 -15.79 -21.74 13.71
CA MET A 553 -15.33 -20.43 14.20
C MET A 553 -16.00 -20.06 15.53
N ALA A 554 -17.32 -20.19 15.62
CA ALA A 554 -18.05 -19.93 16.85
C ALA A 554 -17.63 -20.90 17.98
N ARG A 555 -17.34 -22.17 17.68
CA ARG A 555 -16.81 -23.13 18.64
C ARG A 555 -15.42 -22.70 19.14
N ARG A 556 -14.51 -22.35 18.24
CA ARG A 556 -13.12 -21.95 18.53
C ARG A 556 -13.06 -20.67 19.37
N GLN A 557 -13.86 -19.66 19.04
CA GLN A 557 -13.94 -18.42 19.81
C GLN A 557 -14.34 -18.67 21.28
N ASN A 558 -15.16 -19.68 21.53
CA ASN A 558 -15.58 -20.08 22.86
C ASN A 558 -14.61 -21.05 23.56
N ASP A 559 -13.66 -21.63 22.84
CA ASP A 559 -12.72 -22.62 23.38
C ASP A 559 -11.49 -21.94 24.01
N ARG A 560 -11.50 -21.82 25.34
CA ARG A 560 -10.43 -21.20 26.11
C ARG A 560 -9.11 -21.98 26.13
N ARG A 561 -9.06 -23.17 25.53
CA ARG A 561 -7.85 -24.00 25.46
C ARG A 561 -7.00 -23.72 24.22
N LEU A 562 -7.60 -23.11 23.20
CA LEU A 562 -6.90 -22.71 21.98
C LEU A 562 -6.06 -21.45 22.24
N SER A 563 -4.93 -21.34 21.54
CA SER A 563 -4.13 -20.12 21.50
C SER A 563 -4.93 -18.97 20.86
N GLU A 564 -4.54 -17.73 21.15
CA GLU A 564 -5.20 -16.55 20.58
C GLU A 564 -5.20 -16.57 19.05
N ASN A 565 -4.09 -17.04 18.47
CA ASN A 565 -3.94 -17.18 17.02
C ASN A 565 -4.91 -18.23 16.45
N GLU A 566 -5.14 -19.35 17.13
CA GLU A 566 -6.08 -20.38 16.69
C GLU A 566 -7.55 -19.97 16.86
N ARG A 567 -7.87 -19.13 17.85
CA ARG A 567 -9.24 -18.66 18.10
C ARG A 567 -9.72 -17.66 17.08
N TYR A 568 -8.83 -16.76 16.64
CA TYR A 568 -9.18 -15.68 15.72
C TYR A 568 -8.81 -15.95 14.26
N ARG A 569 -8.23 -17.12 13.97
CA ARG A 569 -7.91 -17.52 12.60
C ARG A 569 -9.18 -17.78 11.79
N GLU A 570 -9.41 -16.97 10.77
CA GLU A 570 -10.58 -17.08 9.90
C GLU A 570 -10.58 -18.38 9.08
N LEU A 571 -11.69 -19.12 9.17
CA LEU A 571 -12.00 -20.25 8.30
C LEU A 571 -13.11 -19.84 7.33
N THR A 572 -12.84 -19.90 6.03
CA THR A 572 -13.84 -19.65 4.99
C THR A 572 -14.60 -20.91 4.59
N ARG A 573 -13.95 -22.08 4.64
CA ARG A 573 -14.54 -23.40 4.33
C ARG A 573 -14.04 -24.43 5.32
N TYR A 574 -14.93 -25.29 5.82
CA TYR A 574 -14.59 -26.36 6.76
C TYR A 574 -15.48 -27.58 6.52
N ALA A 575 -14.86 -28.76 6.38
CA ALA A 575 -15.57 -30.03 6.31
C ALA A 575 -15.25 -30.84 7.57
N PRO A 576 -16.23 -31.10 8.46
CA PRO A 576 -16.01 -31.89 9.67
C PRO A 576 -15.56 -33.32 9.35
N TYR A 577 -14.57 -33.82 10.11
CA TYR A 577 -14.11 -35.20 9.99
C TYR A 577 -15.26 -36.21 10.24
N GLY A 578 -15.38 -37.22 9.38
CA GLY A 578 -16.44 -38.22 9.44
C GLY A 578 -17.81 -37.74 8.94
N ASN A 579 -17.93 -36.51 8.43
CA ASN A 579 -19.14 -36.03 7.77
C ASN A 579 -18.83 -35.77 6.28
N PRO A 580 -19.31 -36.61 5.35
CA PRO A 580 -19.03 -36.45 3.93
C PRO A 580 -19.69 -35.19 3.32
N GLY A 581 -20.69 -34.63 4.01
CA GLY A 581 -21.53 -33.53 3.51
C GLY A 581 -22.42 -33.96 2.35
N PRO A 582 -23.18 -33.01 1.76
CA PRO A 582 -23.86 -33.27 0.50
C PRO A 582 -22.83 -33.50 -0.63
N SER A 583 -23.22 -34.29 -1.63
CA SER A 583 -22.42 -34.51 -2.84
C SER A 583 -22.19 -33.21 -3.60
N THR A 584 -21.17 -33.15 -4.45
CA THR A 584 -20.86 -31.95 -5.26
C THR A 584 -21.92 -31.67 -6.32
N VAL A 585 -22.48 -32.74 -6.91
CA VAL A 585 -23.63 -32.69 -7.84
C VAL A 585 -24.84 -33.28 -7.14
N TRP A 586 -25.98 -32.58 -7.21
CA TRP A 586 -27.21 -32.94 -6.50
C TRP A 586 -28.42 -32.92 -7.42
N THR A 587 -29.23 -33.99 -7.37
CA THR A 587 -30.54 -34.02 -8.05
C THR A 587 -31.60 -33.48 -7.10
N VAL A 588 -32.39 -32.52 -7.56
CA VAL A 588 -33.39 -31.83 -6.76
C VAL A 588 -34.57 -32.76 -6.48
N GLU A 589 -34.61 -33.34 -5.29
CA GLU A 589 -35.74 -34.16 -4.82
C GLU A 589 -36.79 -33.34 -4.06
N ASN A 590 -36.35 -32.33 -3.30
CA ASN A 590 -37.21 -31.57 -2.40
C ASN A 590 -36.96 -30.05 -2.54
N TRP A 591 -37.83 -29.40 -3.30
CA TRP A 591 -37.73 -27.98 -3.65
C TRP A 591 -38.92 -27.18 -3.09
N ASN A 592 -38.62 -26.10 -2.37
CA ASN A 592 -39.64 -25.14 -1.95
C ASN A 592 -39.69 -23.96 -2.93
N SER A 593 -40.61 -24.01 -3.89
CA SER A 593 -40.77 -22.98 -4.92
C SER A 593 -41.10 -21.58 -4.38
N LYS A 594 -41.89 -21.49 -3.30
CA LYS A 594 -42.27 -20.20 -2.68
C LYS A 594 -41.11 -19.51 -1.99
N LYS A 595 -40.28 -20.27 -1.27
CA LYS A 595 -39.11 -19.74 -0.55
C LYS A 595 -37.83 -19.76 -1.39
N ARG A 596 -37.85 -20.44 -2.54
CA ARG A 596 -36.69 -20.71 -3.40
C ARG A 596 -35.53 -21.35 -2.61
N VAL A 597 -35.83 -22.46 -1.95
CA VAL A 597 -34.88 -23.20 -1.09
C VAL A 597 -34.90 -24.68 -1.44
N LEU A 598 -33.71 -25.27 -1.60
CA LEU A 598 -33.47 -26.71 -1.74
C LEU A 598 -33.23 -27.32 -0.35
N LEU A 599 -33.85 -28.47 -0.08
CA LEU A 599 -33.53 -29.28 1.09
C LEU A 599 -32.67 -30.48 0.67
N CYS A 600 -31.38 -30.45 1.01
CA CYS A 600 -30.47 -31.57 0.82
C CYS A 600 -30.50 -32.46 2.07
N THR A 601 -30.61 -33.77 1.91
CA THR A 601 -30.53 -34.74 3.02
C THR A 601 -29.55 -35.85 2.72
N TRP A 602 -28.61 -36.11 3.64
CA TRP A 602 -27.61 -37.17 3.50
C TRP A 602 -27.41 -37.87 4.84
N GLU A 603 -26.69 -38.99 4.82
CA GLU A 603 -26.36 -39.74 6.03
C GLU A 603 -24.86 -39.62 6.33
N ARG A 604 -24.54 -39.54 7.63
CA ARG A 604 -23.16 -39.65 8.13
C ARG A 604 -23.08 -40.75 9.16
N GLU A 605 -21.88 -41.30 9.37
CA GLU A 605 -21.68 -42.23 10.48
C GLU A 605 -21.84 -41.52 11.84
N GLY A 606 -22.47 -42.20 12.79
CA GLY A 606 -22.53 -41.75 14.18
C GLY A 606 -21.13 -41.68 14.80
N SER A 607 -20.94 -40.87 15.85
CA SER A 607 -19.64 -40.76 16.53
C SER A 607 -19.49 -41.72 17.72
N ARG A 608 -20.51 -42.52 18.03
CA ARG A 608 -20.55 -43.43 19.17
C ARG A 608 -20.93 -44.83 18.72
N TYR A 609 -20.21 -45.82 19.22
CA TYR A 609 -20.50 -47.23 18.95
C TYR A 609 -21.83 -47.65 19.61
N PRO A 610 -22.71 -48.43 18.93
CA PRO A 610 -22.58 -48.87 17.54
C PRO A 610 -22.84 -47.72 16.57
N TYR A 611 -22.03 -47.63 15.51
CA TYR A 611 -22.05 -46.55 14.51
C TYR A 611 -23.35 -46.59 13.68
N SER A 612 -24.43 -46.04 14.23
CA SER A 612 -25.70 -45.90 13.50
C SER A 612 -25.65 -44.67 12.59
N PRO A 613 -26.20 -44.74 11.36
CA PRO A 613 -26.26 -43.61 10.45
C PRO A 613 -27.11 -42.49 11.05
N VAL A 614 -26.58 -41.27 10.99
CA VAL A 614 -27.25 -40.04 11.45
C VAL A 614 -27.70 -39.27 10.22
N LYS A 615 -29.01 -39.07 10.11
CA LYS A 615 -29.60 -38.25 9.05
C LYS A 615 -29.25 -36.79 9.26
N CYS A 616 -28.67 -36.17 8.25
CA CYS A 616 -28.32 -34.75 8.20
C CYS A 616 -29.15 -34.05 7.13
N SER A 617 -29.40 -32.76 7.33
CA SER A 617 -30.18 -31.94 6.39
C SER A 617 -29.63 -30.53 6.31
N LEU A 618 -29.66 -29.93 5.12
CA LEU A 618 -29.26 -28.56 4.87
C LEU A 618 -30.27 -27.87 3.95
N SER A 619 -30.70 -26.68 4.34
CA SER A 619 -31.53 -25.81 3.50
C SER A 619 -30.63 -24.84 2.75
N VAL A 620 -30.57 -24.97 1.42
CA VAL A 620 -29.71 -24.16 0.55
C VAL A 620 -30.56 -23.17 -0.24
N PRO A 621 -30.33 -21.86 -0.09
CA PRO A 621 -30.97 -20.83 -0.90
C PRO A 621 -30.65 -20.94 -2.40
N ALA A 622 -31.59 -20.56 -3.27
CA ALA A 622 -31.42 -20.64 -4.72
C ALA A 622 -30.25 -19.80 -5.27
N ASP A 623 -29.94 -18.67 -4.63
CA ASP A 623 -28.77 -17.84 -4.93
C ASP A 623 -27.44 -18.50 -4.53
N ARG A 624 -27.45 -19.66 -3.88
CA ARG A 624 -26.23 -20.43 -3.61
C ARG A 624 -26.12 -21.69 -4.46
N LEU A 625 -27.08 -21.90 -5.36
CA LEU A 625 -27.12 -23.01 -6.29
C LEU A 625 -26.77 -22.53 -7.70
N PHE A 626 -26.35 -23.47 -8.53
CA PHE A 626 -26.19 -23.28 -9.97
C PHE A 626 -26.92 -24.41 -10.69
N ASN A 627 -27.87 -24.06 -11.55
CA ASN A 627 -28.69 -25.02 -12.28
C ASN A 627 -27.93 -25.59 -13.49
N VAL A 628 -27.35 -26.78 -13.32
CA VAL A 628 -26.61 -27.51 -14.36
C VAL A 628 -27.53 -28.02 -15.46
N SER A 629 -28.78 -28.36 -15.13
CA SER A 629 -29.75 -28.81 -16.14
C SER A 629 -30.15 -27.73 -17.13
N ALA A 630 -30.13 -26.46 -16.73
CA ALA A 630 -30.42 -25.33 -17.59
C ALA A 630 -29.17 -24.77 -18.31
N TYR A 631 -27.97 -25.18 -17.86
CA TYR A 631 -26.70 -24.79 -18.44
C TYR A 631 -26.51 -25.42 -19.83
N ARG A 632 -25.97 -24.66 -20.78
CA ARG A 632 -25.62 -25.15 -22.13
C ARG A 632 -24.10 -25.33 -22.23
N PRO A 633 -23.60 -26.48 -22.69
CA PRO A 633 -22.17 -26.67 -22.93
C PRO A 633 -21.58 -25.55 -23.80
N GLY A 634 -20.47 -24.97 -23.35
CA GLY A 634 -19.80 -23.82 -23.93
C GLY A 634 -20.22 -22.45 -23.38
N ASP A 635 -21.23 -22.36 -22.50
CA ASP A 635 -21.68 -21.07 -21.96
C ASP A 635 -20.62 -20.36 -21.11
N TYR A 636 -19.65 -21.09 -20.51
CA TYR A 636 -18.51 -20.50 -19.81
C TYR A 636 -17.70 -19.53 -20.71
N LYS A 637 -17.67 -19.76 -22.04
CA LYS A 637 -16.94 -18.90 -23.00
C LYS A 637 -17.44 -17.46 -22.98
N LYS A 638 -18.72 -17.23 -22.64
CA LYS A 638 -19.30 -15.87 -22.53
C LYS A 638 -18.60 -15.02 -21.46
N PHE A 639 -18.19 -15.64 -20.36
CA PHE A 639 -17.50 -14.97 -19.24
C PHE A 639 -15.98 -15.03 -19.39
N TYR A 640 -15.45 -16.02 -20.09
CA TYR A 640 -14.02 -16.17 -20.29
C TYR A 640 -13.47 -15.28 -21.43
N SER A 641 -14.21 -15.19 -22.54
CA SER A 641 -13.76 -14.45 -23.72
C SER A 641 -13.68 -12.93 -23.47
N ASP A 642 -14.55 -12.40 -22.61
CA ASP A 642 -14.53 -11.00 -22.19
C ASP A 642 -13.44 -10.78 -21.13
N HIS A 643 -12.54 -9.83 -21.38
CA HIS A 643 -11.41 -9.60 -20.48
C HIS A 643 -11.81 -8.96 -19.15
N ARG A 644 -12.92 -8.20 -19.10
CA ARG A 644 -13.41 -7.52 -17.89
C ARG A 644 -13.86 -8.52 -16.84
N THR A 645 -14.25 -9.72 -17.27
CA THR A 645 -14.72 -10.79 -16.39
C THR A 645 -13.65 -11.84 -16.10
N ARG A 646 -12.46 -11.83 -16.73
CA ARG A 646 -11.42 -12.85 -16.50
C ARG A 646 -10.92 -12.91 -15.05
N ALA A 647 -10.72 -11.77 -14.40
CA ALA A 647 -10.30 -11.73 -13.00
C ALA A 647 -11.37 -12.32 -12.06
N GLU A 648 -12.65 -12.07 -12.37
CA GLU A 648 -13.80 -12.58 -11.60
C GLU A 648 -14.10 -14.04 -11.96
N TYR A 649 -13.79 -14.47 -13.19
CA TYR A 649 -14.03 -15.80 -13.73
C TYR A 649 -13.38 -16.89 -12.88
N LEU A 650 -12.20 -16.65 -12.30
CA LEU A 650 -11.55 -17.58 -11.37
C LEU A 650 -12.46 -18.01 -10.22
N GLN A 651 -13.35 -17.12 -9.76
CA GLN A 651 -14.29 -17.41 -8.68
C GLN A 651 -15.44 -18.31 -9.14
N TRP A 652 -15.84 -18.20 -10.42
CA TRP A 652 -16.98 -18.92 -11.01
C TRP A 652 -16.60 -20.19 -11.77
N ALA A 653 -15.34 -20.27 -12.22
CA ALA A 653 -14.81 -21.35 -13.04
C ALA A 653 -15.06 -22.73 -12.42
N PRO A 654 -14.86 -22.98 -11.10
CA PRO A 654 -15.13 -24.29 -10.53
C PRO A 654 -16.58 -24.77 -10.74
N ILE A 655 -17.54 -23.85 -10.69
CA ILE A 655 -18.97 -24.15 -10.86
C ILE A 655 -19.28 -24.38 -12.34
N LEU A 656 -18.81 -23.50 -13.23
CA LEU A 656 -19.03 -23.62 -14.68
C LEU A 656 -18.39 -24.89 -15.25
N LEU A 657 -17.17 -25.22 -14.83
CA LEU A 657 -16.44 -26.40 -15.29
C LEU A 657 -17.04 -27.70 -14.73
N ALA A 658 -17.52 -27.71 -13.49
CA ALA A 658 -18.26 -28.85 -12.96
C ALA A 658 -19.55 -29.13 -13.75
N ALA A 659 -20.19 -28.08 -14.30
CA ALA A 659 -21.34 -28.24 -15.18
C ALA A 659 -20.95 -28.85 -16.54
N GLU A 660 -19.82 -28.45 -17.11
CA GLU A 660 -19.25 -29.05 -18.33
C GLU A 660 -18.89 -30.53 -18.15
N ASP A 661 -18.24 -30.87 -17.03
CA ASP A 661 -17.87 -32.25 -16.70
C ASP A 661 -19.11 -33.15 -16.60
N TRP A 662 -20.19 -32.64 -16.01
CA TRP A 662 -21.46 -33.38 -15.94
C TRP A 662 -22.07 -33.63 -17.32
N TRP A 663 -22.10 -32.63 -18.21
CA TRP A 663 -22.62 -32.78 -19.57
C TRP A 663 -21.74 -33.69 -20.43
N SER A 664 -20.42 -33.64 -20.24
CA SER A 664 -19.45 -34.51 -20.93
C SER A 664 -19.62 -35.96 -20.49
N ALA A 665 -19.72 -36.21 -19.17
CA ALA A 665 -19.96 -37.55 -18.63
C ALA A 665 -21.30 -38.13 -19.10
N LYS A 666 -22.36 -37.30 -19.15
CA LYS A 666 -23.67 -37.70 -19.67
C LYS A 666 -23.63 -38.04 -21.17
N SER A 667 -22.83 -37.32 -21.96
CA SER A 667 -22.70 -37.57 -23.40
C SER A 667 -21.93 -38.87 -23.70
N ASN A 668 -20.92 -39.21 -22.88
CA ASN A 668 -20.18 -40.46 -23.01
C ASN A 668 -21.04 -41.69 -22.65
N LEU A 669 -21.94 -41.57 -21.66
CA LEU A 669 -22.90 -42.62 -21.29
C LEU A 669 -23.98 -42.88 -22.37
N GLY A 670 -24.20 -41.94 -23.29
CA GLY A 670 -25.18 -42.08 -24.38
C GLY A 670 -24.62 -42.66 -25.68
N ASN A 671 -23.31 -42.91 -25.76
CA ASN A 671 -22.62 -43.46 -26.94
C ASN A 671 -22.22 -44.94 -26.77
N GLU A 672 -22.67 -45.61 -25.70
CA GLU A 672 -22.45 -47.05 -25.45
C GLU A 672 -23.69 -47.93 -25.77
N ASP A 673 -24.67 -47.42 -26.52
CA ASP A 673 -25.82 -48.20 -27.03
C ASP A 673 -25.62 -48.67 -28.49
#